data_AF-A0A228J4T3-F1
#
_entry.id   AF-A0A228J4T3-F1
#
_cell.length_a   1.000
_cell.length_b   1.000
_cell.length_c   1.000
_cell.angle_alpha   90.00
_cell.angle_beta   90.00
_cell.angle_gamma   90.00
#
_symmetry.space_group_name_H-M   'P 1'
#
loop_
_entity.id
_entity.type
_entity.pdbx_description
1 polymer ?
#
loop_
_entity_poly.entity_id
_entity_poly.type
_entity_poly.pdbx_seq_one_letter_code
_entity_poly.pdbx_strand_id
1 'polypeptide(L)'
;MREQPTSRPWLTILLAVVNTAIFVLIWRQASYGELSNPLLLDWGANFAPYTLTGQPWRLLTSAFLHGSWTHLLLNMYMLIVLGTVLERTGGTLRFGVAYLLSALGGSLLSALWHGYHEVGSTSFAFGVALESSGIRPVVSVGASGALMGLAGAAAAFALRRGRDGGRDAPVAINLGAVGQVIAINLASGFFISGIDQAAHLGGVVAGFVAGWLMYGAGRSTRVAVPLVLAVLGSAAMLFAAQRAGSEELQGWRVATIREVARDAAQRQAKQQAAAIAEQIRDDEQHRPTPVSAEQAAGAVVPVGKWPYAMVLGASGKRLYVTDIDRNALVVVDVERHAVVRTIEGEPFATGLDGCPGNMCRGRGASGLYVSPDERYAYVASMRENGLVRIDLNSGAIVDGVTLGRFPRAIVASASNDRLYVLNSVDDTISVVSLAHWPQVIATLPLGEHDASGVEFGRALSMWLSPDGRRLYAYAMQKSAIVAFDTATNAPVQTYPVDSDFIQAQPAAKGAGVWVYNASSIQWRDVSSLAVRDRYPVCQTSVHSFDGSGDGSLIAVGSYDDKPMRVIKTATRRTVGEFPVAGGVSQVIFAPDHRALFALGGSGTLSFLSMDRSLDYLQDGGDGEFLCAASEDAAEDGGSE
;
A
#
# COMPACT_ATOMS: atom_id res chain seq x y z
N MET A 1 -71.95 -4.01 -1.34
CA MET A 1 -70.60 -4.18 -1.93
C MET A 1 -69.60 -3.80 -0.86
N ARG A 2 -68.79 -4.74 -0.34
CA ARG A 2 -67.71 -4.41 0.62
C ARG A 2 -66.47 -4.05 -0.20
N GLU A 3 -66.00 -2.82 -0.06
CA GLU A 3 -64.71 -2.38 -0.62
C GLU A 3 -63.59 -3.31 -0.11
N GLN A 4 -62.84 -3.89 -1.04
CA GLN A 4 -61.70 -4.75 -0.73
C GLN A 4 -60.49 -3.87 -0.40
N PRO A 5 -59.65 -4.23 0.58
CA PRO A 5 -58.41 -3.51 0.80
C PRO A 5 -57.49 -3.75 -0.41
N THR A 6 -57.32 -2.73 -1.24
CA THR A 6 -56.31 -2.68 -2.30
C THR A 6 -54.93 -2.55 -1.66
N SER A 7 -54.43 -3.62 -1.03
CA SER A 7 -53.06 -3.61 -0.51
C SER A 7 -52.10 -3.55 -1.70
N ARG A 8 -51.40 -2.41 -1.86
CA ARG A 8 -50.34 -2.25 -2.85
C ARG A 8 -49.27 -3.35 -2.61
N PRO A 9 -48.71 -3.97 -3.66
CA PRO A 9 -47.77 -5.10 -3.55
C PRO A 9 -46.37 -4.61 -3.13
N TRP A 10 -46.27 -4.05 -1.93
CA TRP A 10 -45.06 -3.38 -1.46
C TRP A 10 -43.88 -4.33 -1.30
N LEU A 11 -44.11 -5.58 -0.84
CA LEU A 11 -43.01 -6.52 -0.65
C LEU A 11 -42.47 -7.02 -2.00
N THR A 12 -43.34 -7.24 -2.99
CA THR A 12 -42.92 -7.57 -4.36
C THR A 12 -42.03 -6.46 -4.94
N ILE A 13 -42.45 -5.20 -4.82
CA ILE A 13 -41.68 -4.05 -5.29
C ILE A 13 -40.36 -3.93 -4.52
N LEU A 14 -40.39 -4.08 -3.19
CA LEU A 14 -39.19 -4.01 -2.36
C LEU A 14 -38.16 -5.07 -2.76
N LEU A 15 -38.60 -6.33 -2.94
CA LEU A 15 -37.73 -7.41 -3.40
C LEU A 15 -37.13 -7.08 -4.77
N ALA A 16 -37.92 -6.54 -5.70
CA ALA A 16 -37.41 -6.16 -7.02
C ALA A 16 -36.34 -5.04 -6.92
N VAL A 17 -36.59 -4.02 -6.10
CA VAL A 17 -35.64 -2.93 -5.84
C VAL A 17 -34.34 -3.45 -5.20
N VAL A 18 -34.45 -4.30 -4.18
CA VAL A 18 -33.29 -4.88 -3.48
C VAL A 18 -32.43 -5.72 -4.44
N ASN A 19 -33.05 -6.61 -5.22
CA ASN A 19 -32.35 -7.41 -6.23
C ASN A 19 -31.64 -6.54 -7.28
N THR A 20 -32.31 -5.50 -7.77
CA THR A 20 -31.74 -4.56 -8.75
C THR A 20 -30.58 -3.77 -8.15
N ALA A 21 -30.71 -3.30 -6.91
CA ALA A 21 -29.67 -2.54 -6.23
C ALA A 21 -28.42 -3.39 -5.97
N ILE A 22 -28.60 -4.61 -5.46
CA ILE A 22 -27.49 -5.56 -5.25
C ILE A 22 -26.78 -5.86 -6.58
N PHE A 23 -27.53 -6.12 -7.65
CA PHE A 23 -26.95 -6.37 -8.96
C PHE A 23 -26.13 -5.17 -9.48
N VAL A 24 -26.65 -3.94 -9.37
CA VAL A 24 -25.94 -2.73 -9.82
C VAL A 24 -24.65 -2.51 -9.01
N LEU A 25 -24.65 -2.81 -7.71
CA LEU A 25 -23.45 -2.70 -6.86
C LEU A 25 -22.38 -3.71 -7.26
N ILE A 26 -22.78 -4.95 -7.57
CA ILE A 26 -21.87 -6.00 -8.07
C ILE A 26 -21.36 -5.65 -9.47
N TRP A 27 -22.22 -5.16 -10.35
CA TRP A 27 -21.89 -4.82 -11.73
C TRP A 27 -20.80 -3.75 -11.86
N ARG A 28 -20.66 -2.86 -10.88
CA ARG A 28 -19.55 -1.89 -10.83
C ARG A 28 -18.16 -2.54 -10.70
N GLN A 29 -18.12 -3.82 -10.31
CA GLN A 29 -16.90 -4.62 -10.17
C GLN A 29 -16.75 -5.63 -11.31
N ALA A 30 -17.65 -5.63 -12.29
CA ALA A 30 -17.59 -6.49 -13.47
C ALA A 30 -16.34 -6.21 -14.31
N SER A 31 -15.75 -7.26 -14.88
CA SER A 31 -14.64 -7.15 -15.82
C SER A 31 -15.08 -7.65 -17.18
N TYR A 32 -14.68 -6.96 -18.26
CA TYR A 32 -15.04 -7.32 -19.64
C TYR A 32 -16.56 -7.44 -19.91
N GLY A 33 -17.39 -6.78 -19.11
CA GLY A 33 -18.85 -6.84 -19.26
C GLY A 33 -19.49 -8.12 -18.71
N GLU A 34 -18.78 -8.90 -17.90
CA GLU A 34 -19.29 -10.13 -17.29
C GLU A 34 -19.00 -10.18 -15.77
N LEU A 35 -19.86 -10.92 -15.04
CA LEU A 35 -19.67 -11.20 -13.62
C LEU A 35 -18.97 -12.55 -13.45
N SER A 36 -17.74 -12.52 -12.93
CA SER A 36 -16.95 -13.73 -12.71
C SER A 36 -17.51 -14.57 -11.55
N ASN A 37 -17.29 -15.89 -11.61
CA ASN A 37 -17.66 -16.80 -10.52
C ASN A 37 -17.00 -16.41 -9.18
N PRO A 38 -15.70 -16.07 -9.11
CA PRO A 38 -15.09 -15.58 -7.87
C PRO A 38 -15.82 -14.37 -7.28
N LEU A 39 -16.18 -13.37 -8.11
CA LEU A 39 -16.92 -12.20 -7.66
C LEU A 39 -18.31 -12.57 -7.12
N LEU A 40 -19.04 -13.46 -7.81
CA LEU A 40 -20.34 -13.94 -7.32
C LEU A 40 -20.20 -14.71 -6.00
N LEU A 41 -19.12 -15.47 -5.82
CA LEU A 41 -18.81 -16.17 -4.58
C LEU A 41 -18.49 -15.21 -3.44
N ASP A 42 -17.76 -14.12 -3.69
CA ASP A 42 -17.51 -13.06 -2.69
C ASP A 42 -18.84 -12.48 -2.16
N TRP A 43 -19.82 -12.33 -3.05
CA TRP A 43 -21.13 -11.79 -2.72
C TRP A 43 -22.14 -12.80 -2.18
N GLY A 44 -21.74 -14.07 -2.05
CA GLY A 44 -22.57 -15.08 -1.39
C GLY A 44 -23.34 -16.02 -2.32
N ALA A 45 -22.86 -16.24 -3.55
CA ALA A 45 -23.44 -17.24 -4.43
C ALA A 45 -23.45 -18.64 -3.78
N ASN A 46 -24.45 -19.43 -4.14
CA ASN A 46 -24.59 -20.77 -3.62
C ASN A 46 -23.59 -21.67 -4.33
N PHE A 47 -22.74 -22.30 -3.53
CA PHE A 47 -21.66 -23.16 -4.02
C PHE A 47 -21.50 -24.29 -3.03
N ALA A 48 -21.75 -25.53 -3.45
CA ALA A 48 -21.83 -26.67 -2.55
C ALA A 48 -20.57 -26.83 -1.65
N PRO A 49 -19.33 -26.69 -2.17
CA PRO A 49 -18.13 -26.75 -1.36
C PRO A 49 -18.06 -25.71 -0.23
N TYR A 50 -18.67 -24.53 -0.37
CA TYR A 50 -18.72 -23.53 0.71
C TYR A 50 -19.95 -23.72 1.60
N THR A 51 -21.09 -23.94 0.97
CA THR A 51 -22.41 -23.95 1.63
C THR A 51 -22.55 -25.15 2.56
N LEU A 52 -22.11 -26.32 2.12
CA LEU A 52 -22.20 -27.57 2.87
C LEU A 52 -21.06 -27.78 3.87
N THR A 53 -20.00 -26.98 3.82
CA THR A 53 -18.81 -27.17 4.70
C THR A 53 -18.55 -26.02 5.67
N GLY A 54 -19.40 -24.98 5.71
CA GLY A 54 -19.28 -23.93 6.74
C GLY A 54 -19.96 -22.59 6.45
N GLN A 55 -20.52 -22.36 5.26
CA GLN A 55 -21.14 -21.09 4.89
C GLN A 55 -22.64 -21.26 4.53
N PRO A 56 -23.49 -21.77 5.43
CA PRO A 56 -24.90 -22.07 5.13
C PRO A 56 -25.75 -20.83 4.83
N TRP A 57 -25.29 -19.64 5.23
CA TRP A 57 -25.94 -18.37 4.90
C TRP A 57 -26.02 -18.12 3.39
N ARG A 58 -25.18 -18.80 2.59
CA ARG A 58 -25.20 -18.76 1.11
C ARG A 58 -26.51 -19.21 0.51
N LEU A 59 -27.23 -20.09 1.21
CA LEU A 59 -28.58 -20.53 0.80
C LEU A 59 -29.55 -19.35 0.68
N LEU A 60 -29.39 -18.34 1.53
CA LEU A 60 -30.22 -17.15 1.53
C LEU A 60 -29.68 -16.09 0.59
N THR A 61 -28.38 -15.78 0.67
CA THR A 61 -27.79 -14.68 -0.09
C THR A 61 -27.82 -14.93 -1.60
N SER A 62 -27.63 -16.17 -2.05
CA SER A 62 -27.65 -16.53 -3.47
C SER A 62 -28.95 -16.15 -4.17
N ALA A 63 -30.07 -16.14 -3.44
CA ALA A 63 -31.39 -15.83 -3.95
C ALA A 63 -31.55 -14.35 -4.35
N PHE A 64 -30.59 -13.50 -3.97
CA PHE A 64 -30.56 -12.08 -4.30
C PHE A 64 -29.53 -11.70 -5.37
N LEU A 65 -28.67 -12.65 -5.77
CA LEU A 65 -27.61 -12.43 -6.76
C LEU A 65 -28.09 -12.77 -8.16
N HIS A 66 -27.56 -12.12 -9.19
CA HIS A 66 -27.87 -12.42 -10.58
C HIS A 66 -26.58 -12.36 -11.42
N GLY A 67 -26.39 -13.33 -12.31
CA GLY A 67 -25.15 -13.44 -13.11
C GLY A 67 -25.10 -12.56 -14.36
N SER A 68 -26.22 -12.01 -14.82
CA SER A 68 -26.27 -11.18 -16.04
C SER A 68 -27.49 -10.26 -16.06
N TRP A 69 -27.47 -9.24 -16.94
CA TRP A 69 -28.60 -8.34 -17.15
C TRP A 69 -29.86 -9.08 -17.61
N THR A 70 -29.74 -10.01 -18.56
CA THR A 70 -30.87 -10.81 -19.04
C THR A 70 -31.45 -11.66 -17.93
N HIS A 71 -30.60 -12.27 -17.11
CA HIS A 71 -31.02 -13.05 -15.97
C HIS A 71 -31.77 -12.20 -14.93
N LEU A 72 -31.27 -11.00 -14.60
CA LEU A 72 -31.97 -10.06 -13.71
C LEU A 72 -33.33 -9.66 -14.27
N LEU A 73 -33.39 -9.19 -15.52
CA LEU A 73 -34.60 -8.65 -16.13
C LEU A 73 -35.74 -9.69 -16.17
N LEU A 74 -35.42 -10.93 -16.54
CA LEU A 74 -36.39 -12.03 -16.56
C LEU A 74 -36.90 -12.37 -15.16
N ASN A 75 -36.02 -12.38 -14.15
CA ASN A 75 -36.42 -12.60 -12.77
C ASN A 75 -37.31 -11.47 -12.25
N MET A 76 -36.96 -10.21 -12.52
CA MET A 76 -37.76 -9.07 -12.07
C MET A 76 -39.13 -9.04 -12.74
N TYR A 77 -39.20 -9.36 -14.04
CA TYR A 77 -40.47 -9.53 -14.75
C TYR A 77 -41.35 -10.60 -14.08
N MET A 78 -40.81 -11.80 -13.85
CA MET A 78 -41.55 -12.90 -13.22
C MET A 78 -41.95 -12.58 -11.77
N LEU A 79 -41.07 -11.93 -11.01
CA LEU A 79 -41.36 -11.47 -9.65
C LEU A 79 -42.52 -10.47 -9.63
N ILE A 80 -42.51 -9.48 -10.53
CA ILE A 80 -43.57 -8.46 -10.58
C ILE A 80 -44.89 -9.10 -11.00
N VAL A 81 -44.91 -9.96 -12.02
CA VAL A 81 -46.14 -10.59 -12.52
C VAL A 81 -46.72 -11.55 -11.48
N LEU A 82 -45.95 -12.53 -11.04
CA LEU A 82 -46.45 -13.59 -10.16
C LEU A 82 -46.53 -13.14 -8.70
N GLY A 83 -45.54 -12.37 -8.23
CA GLY A 83 -45.49 -11.84 -6.87
C GLY A 83 -46.64 -10.88 -6.58
N THR A 84 -46.98 -9.98 -7.52
CA THR A 84 -48.12 -9.08 -7.34
C THR A 84 -49.44 -9.83 -7.18
N VAL A 85 -49.65 -10.89 -7.97
CA VAL A 85 -50.87 -11.71 -7.86
C VAL A 85 -50.91 -12.39 -6.49
N LEU A 86 -49.84 -13.09 -6.12
CA LEU A 86 -49.80 -13.86 -4.87
C LEU A 86 -49.83 -12.98 -3.61
N GLU A 87 -49.18 -11.82 -3.63
CA GLU A 87 -49.22 -10.86 -2.52
C GLU A 87 -50.63 -10.31 -2.32
N ARG A 88 -51.31 -9.94 -3.42
CA ARG A 88 -52.70 -9.44 -3.35
C ARG A 88 -53.69 -10.51 -2.94
N THR A 89 -53.52 -11.76 -3.36
CA THR A 89 -54.46 -12.85 -3.04
C THR A 89 -54.19 -13.49 -1.68
N GLY A 90 -52.92 -13.64 -1.31
CA GLY A 90 -52.48 -14.37 -0.13
C GLY A 90 -52.16 -13.49 1.09
N GLY A 91 -51.91 -12.20 0.85
CA GLY A 91 -51.41 -11.23 1.82
C GLY A 91 -49.88 -11.22 1.90
N THR A 92 -49.31 -10.04 2.20
CA THR A 92 -47.86 -9.78 2.21
C THR A 92 -47.05 -10.76 3.07
N LEU A 93 -47.53 -11.12 4.26
CA LEU A 93 -46.79 -12.05 5.14
C LEU A 93 -46.70 -13.47 4.55
N ARG A 94 -47.79 -14.00 4.01
CA ARG A 94 -47.81 -15.35 3.42
C ARG A 94 -46.99 -15.40 2.14
N PHE A 95 -47.06 -14.34 1.33
CA PHE A 95 -46.22 -14.17 0.15
C PHE A 95 -44.73 -14.14 0.52
N GLY A 96 -44.33 -13.31 1.49
CA GLY A 96 -42.95 -13.21 1.94
C GLY A 96 -42.38 -14.53 2.45
N VAL A 97 -43.16 -15.28 3.25
CA VAL A 97 -42.74 -16.60 3.73
C VAL A 97 -42.70 -17.64 2.61
N ALA A 98 -43.68 -17.64 1.70
CA ALA A 98 -43.63 -18.53 0.54
C ALA A 98 -42.39 -18.27 -0.32
N TYR A 99 -42.05 -17.00 -0.58
CA TYR A 99 -40.85 -16.61 -1.33
C TYR A 99 -39.58 -17.09 -0.62
N LEU A 100 -39.44 -16.79 0.68
CA LEU A 100 -38.27 -17.15 1.48
C LEU A 100 -38.05 -18.66 1.57
N LEU A 101 -39.11 -19.42 1.87
CA LEU A 101 -39.01 -20.89 1.95
C LEU A 101 -38.70 -21.53 0.60
N SER A 102 -39.23 -20.96 -0.48
CA SER A 102 -38.92 -21.39 -1.84
C SER A 102 -37.46 -21.13 -2.21
N ALA A 103 -36.94 -19.94 -1.84
CA ALA A 103 -35.53 -19.60 -2.03
C ALA A 103 -34.60 -20.58 -1.31
N LEU A 104 -34.85 -20.81 -0.01
CA LEU A 104 -34.06 -21.71 0.81
C LEU A 104 -34.16 -23.17 0.34
N GLY A 105 -35.36 -23.63 -0.01
CA GLY A 105 -35.59 -24.99 -0.51
C GLY A 105 -34.91 -25.24 -1.86
N GLY A 106 -34.97 -24.26 -2.77
CA GLY A 106 -34.25 -24.30 -4.03
C GLY A 106 -32.73 -24.33 -3.83
N SER A 107 -32.17 -23.35 -3.10
CA SER A 107 -30.73 -23.31 -2.85
C SER A 107 -30.22 -24.55 -2.11
N LEU A 108 -30.99 -25.12 -1.18
CA LEU A 108 -30.60 -26.33 -0.46
C LEU A 108 -30.57 -27.55 -1.39
N LEU A 109 -31.59 -27.73 -2.24
CA LEU A 109 -31.59 -28.85 -3.18
C LEU A 109 -30.47 -28.71 -4.21
N SER A 110 -30.22 -27.49 -4.69
CA SER A 110 -29.06 -27.17 -5.56
C SER A 110 -27.73 -27.53 -4.89
N ALA A 111 -27.52 -27.09 -3.64
CA ALA A 111 -26.28 -27.39 -2.91
C ALA A 111 -26.08 -28.90 -2.69
N LEU A 112 -27.13 -29.63 -2.32
CA LEU A 112 -27.06 -31.08 -2.12
C LEU A 112 -26.84 -31.82 -3.44
N TRP A 113 -27.51 -31.42 -4.51
CA TRP A 113 -27.35 -32.02 -5.83
C TRP A 113 -25.93 -31.85 -6.36
N HIS A 114 -25.44 -30.60 -6.41
CA HIS A 114 -24.09 -30.31 -6.91
C HIS A 114 -22.97 -30.69 -5.94
N GLY A 115 -23.31 -31.02 -4.69
CA GLY A 115 -22.35 -31.44 -3.67
C GLY A 115 -22.15 -32.96 -3.57
N TYR A 116 -23.11 -33.77 -4.03
CA TYR A 116 -23.09 -35.22 -3.87
C TYR A 116 -23.43 -36.02 -5.14
N HIS A 117 -23.91 -35.37 -6.21
CA HIS A 117 -24.14 -36.06 -7.47
C HIS A 117 -22.86 -36.09 -8.31
N GLU A 118 -22.26 -37.27 -8.43
CA GLU A 118 -21.13 -37.49 -9.32
C GLU A 118 -21.57 -37.47 -10.78
N VAL A 119 -20.80 -36.77 -11.61
CA VAL A 119 -21.02 -36.71 -13.05
C VAL A 119 -19.83 -37.39 -13.73
N GLY A 120 -20.10 -38.48 -14.45
CA GLY A 120 -19.10 -39.15 -15.27
C GLY A 120 -18.69 -38.27 -16.46
N SER A 121 -17.40 -38.23 -16.77
CA SER A 121 -16.88 -37.70 -18.03
C SER A 121 -15.84 -38.63 -18.65
N THR A 122 -15.94 -38.77 -19.96
CA THR A 122 -14.98 -39.49 -20.78
C THR A 122 -14.07 -38.49 -21.47
N SER A 123 -12.78 -38.56 -21.18
CA SER A 123 -11.73 -37.75 -21.82
C SER A 123 -10.88 -38.66 -22.71
N PHE A 124 -10.49 -38.21 -23.91
CA PHE A 124 -9.59 -38.97 -24.77
C PHE A 124 -8.16 -38.44 -24.64
N ALA A 125 -7.25 -39.28 -24.15
CA ALA A 125 -5.82 -38.97 -24.10
C ALA A 125 -5.04 -40.14 -24.72
N PHE A 126 -4.07 -39.83 -25.58
CA PHE A 126 -3.24 -40.85 -26.25
C PHE A 126 -4.04 -41.94 -26.98
N GLY A 127 -5.22 -41.60 -27.54
CA GLY A 127 -6.08 -42.54 -28.26
C GLY A 127 -6.87 -43.50 -27.36
N VAL A 128 -6.85 -43.33 -26.04
CA VAL A 128 -7.61 -44.13 -25.07
C VAL A 128 -8.68 -43.29 -24.39
N ALA A 129 -9.88 -43.85 -24.26
CA ALA A 129 -10.97 -43.27 -23.48
C ALA A 129 -10.67 -43.45 -21.98
N LEU A 130 -10.50 -42.34 -21.27
CA LEU A 130 -10.34 -42.29 -19.82
C LEU A 130 -11.66 -41.85 -19.19
N GLU A 131 -12.29 -42.75 -18.46
CA GLU A 131 -13.48 -42.45 -17.67
C GLU A 131 -13.06 -41.86 -16.32
N SER A 132 -13.68 -40.75 -15.95
CA SER A 132 -13.52 -40.09 -14.66
C SER A 132 -14.90 -39.81 -14.08
N SER A 133 -15.10 -40.07 -12.80
CA SER A 133 -16.27 -39.61 -12.05
C SER A 133 -15.82 -38.68 -10.93
N GLY A 134 -16.63 -37.67 -10.65
CA GLY A 134 -16.39 -36.70 -9.59
C GLY A 134 -17.55 -35.72 -9.51
N ILE A 135 -17.61 -34.96 -8.42
CA ILE A 135 -18.61 -33.90 -8.29
C ILE A 135 -18.24 -32.73 -9.21
N ARG A 136 -19.26 -32.08 -9.76
CA ARG A 136 -19.12 -30.83 -10.54
C ARG A 136 -19.83 -29.70 -9.81
N PRO A 137 -19.13 -29.00 -8.90
CA PRO A 137 -19.70 -27.87 -8.18
C PRO A 137 -20.13 -26.77 -9.14
N VAL A 138 -21.34 -26.24 -8.96
CA VAL A 138 -21.88 -25.13 -9.74
C VAL A 138 -22.02 -23.92 -8.84
N VAL A 139 -21.64 -22.74 -9.36
CA VAL A 139 -21.94 -21.46 -8.74
C VAL A 139 -23.36 -21.06 -9.15
N SER A 140 -24.28 -21.15 -8.21
CA SER A 140 -25.71 -20.89 -8.43
C SER A 140 -26.12 -19.55 -7.82
N VAL A 141 -26.83 -18.75 -8.62
CA VAL A 141 -27.34 -17.42 -8.27
C VAL A 141 -28.74 -17.25 -8.86
N GLY A 142 -29.56 -16.41 -8.24
CA GLY A 142 -30.83 -15.97 -8.81
C GLY A 142 -32.02 -16.20 -7.89
N ALA A 143 -33.00 -15.29 -7.96
CA ALA A 143 -34.30 -15.46 -7.32
C ALA A 143 -35.14 -16.59 -7.94
N SER A 144 -34.69 -17.18 -9.05
CA SER A 144 -35.50 -18.07 -9.90
C SER A 144 -36.03 -19.31 -9.17
N GLY A 145 -35.26 -19.89 -8.23
CA GLY A 145 -35.76 -20.95 -7.34
C GLY A 145 -36.93 -20.47 -6.47
N ALA A 146 -36.86 -19.25 -5.93
CA ALA A 146 -37.96 -18.63 -5.19
C ALA A 146 -39.18 -18.39 -6.08
N LEU A 147 -38.99 -17.90 -7.31
CA LEU A 147 -40.05 -17.65 -8.28
C LEU A 147 -40.76 -18.94 -8.74
N MET A 148 -39.99 -20.01 -8.95
CA MET A 148 -40.53 -21.33 -9.25
C MET A 148 -41.32 -21.90 -8.07
N GLY A 149 -40.88 -21.65 -6.84
CA GLY A 149 -41.66 -22.00 -5.66
C GLY A 149 -42.92 -21.13 -5.46
N LEU A 150 -42.91 -19.86 -5.86
CA LEU A 150 -44.14 -19.07 -5.94
C LEU A 150 -45.15 -19.71 -6.90
N ALA A 151 -44.70 -20.26 -8.04
CA ALA A 151 -45.57 -20.99 -8.96
C ALA A 151 -46.11 -22.28 -8.30
N GLY A 152 -45.28 -23.02 -7.56
CA GLY A 152 -45.70 -24.17 -6.74
C GLY A 152 -46.75 -23.78 -5.68
N ALA A 153 -46.55 -22.66 -4.98
CA ALA A 153 -47.49 -22.14 -3.99
C ALA A 153 -48.83 -21.72 -4.64
N ALA A 154 -48.79 -21.11 -5.83
CA ALA A 154 -49.97 -20.77 -6.62
C ALA A 154 -50.77 -22.02 -7.02
N ALA A 155 -50.08 -23.10 -7.44
CA ALA A 155 -50.71 -24.37 -7.76
C ALA A 155 -51.37 -25.00 -6.53
N ALA A 156 -50.69 -25.01 -5.38
CA ALA A 156 -51.24 -25.52 -4.12
C ALA A 156 -52.51 -24.74 -3.70
N PHE A 157 -52.48 -23.42 -3.83
CA PHE A 157 -53.63 -22.55 -3.58
C PHE A 157 -54.82 -22.88 -4.51
N ALA A 158 -54.56 -22.98 -5.82
CA ALA A 158 -55.59 -23.29 -6.82
C ALA A 158 -56.23 -24.68 -6.59
N LEU A 159 -55.43 -25.69 -6.27
CA LEU A 159 -55.90 -27.05 -5.99
C LEU A 159 -56.73 -27.15 -4.71
N ARG A 160 -56.36 -26.42 -3.65
CA ARG A 160 -57.16 -26.40 -2.40
C ARG A 160 -58.48 -25.66 -2.58
N ARG A 161 -58.49 -24.57 -3.33
CA ARG A 161 -59.73 -23.85 -3.67
C ARG A 161 -60.77 -24.74 -4.34
N GLY A 162 -60.33 -25.62 -5.25
CA GLY A 162 -61.20 -26.59 -5.92
C GLY A 162 -61.79 -27.65 -4.98
N ARG A 163 -61.11 -27.97 -3.88
CA ARG A 163 -61.59 -28.92 -2.85
C ARG A 163 -62.55 -28.28 -1.83
N ASP A 164 -62.34 -27.01 -1.49
CA ASP A 164 -63.09 -26.33 -0.41
C ASP A 164 -64.37 -25.61 -0.88
N GLY A 165 -64.85 -25.86 -2.11
CA GLY A 165 -66.16 -25.37 -2.60
C GLY A 165 -66.28 -23.87 -2.86
N GLY A 166 -65.16 -23.22 -3.22
CA GLY A 166 -64.93 -21.76 -3.14
C GLY A 166 -66.02 -20.81 -3.66
N ARG A 167 -66.30 -19.75 -2.88
CA ARG A 167 -67.14 -18.61 -3.29
C ARG A 167 -66.58 -17.19 -3.05
N ASP A 168 -65.51 -16.98 -2.27
CA ASP A 168 -65.17 -15.60 -1.81
C ASP A 168 -63.74 -15.09 -2.11
N ALA A 169 -63.00 -15.64 -3.08
CA ALA A 169 -61.67 -15.13 -3.44
C ALA A 169 -61.67 -14.23 -4.70
N PRO A 170 -61.13 -12.99 -4.64
CA PRO A 170 -61.25 -11.98 -5.71
C PRO A 170 -60.58 -12.29 -7.05
N VAL A 171 -59.64 -13.23 -7.10
CA VAL A 171 -58.89 -13.57 -8.33
C VAL A 171 -58.82 -15.10 -8.50
N ALA A 172 -59.08 -15.60 -9.70
CA ALA A 172 -58.95 -17.02 -10.04
C ALA A 172 -57.56 -17.28 -10.65
N ILE A 173 -56.77 -18.16 -10.02
CA ILE A 173 -55.48 -18.61 -10.55
C ILE A 173 -55.75 -19.78 -11.51
N ASN A 174 -55.36 -19.63 -12.78
CA ASN A 174 -55.50 -20.68 -13.78
C ASN A 174 -54.42 -21.76 -13.56
N LEU A 175 -54.84 -22.94 -13.08
CA LEU A 175 -53.93 -24.05 -12.78
C LEU A 175 -53.20 -24.57 -14.04
N GLY A 176 -53.86 -24.55 -15.21
CA GLY A 176 -53.24 -24.93 -16.48
C GLY A 176 -52.12 -23.97 -16.88
N ALA A 177 -52.33 -22.67 -16.70
CA ALA A 177 -51.31 -21.65 -16.96
C ALA A 177 -50.12 -21.76 -15.98
N VAL A 178 -50.38 -21.98 -14.69
CA VAL A 178 -49.32 -22.21 -13.69
C VAL A 178 -48.54 -23.49 -14.00
N GLY A 179 -49.23 -24.58 -14.35
CA GLY A 179 -48.61 -25.84 -14.76
C GLY A 179 -47.74 -25.67 -16.01
N GLN A 180 -48.20 -24.88 -16.98
CA GLN A 180 -47.43 -24.56 -18.18
C GLN A 180 -46.15 -23.76 -17.85
N VAL A 181 -46.22 -22.75 -16.97
CA VAL A 181 -45.04 -22.01 -16.52
C VAL A 181 -44.02 -22.93 -15.84
N ILE A 182 -44.48 -23.81 -14.95
CA ILE A 182 -43.60 -24.77 -14.27
C ILE A 182 -42.94 -25.71 -15.29
N ALA A 183 -43.73 -26.28 -16.20
CA ALA A 183 -43.25 -27.22 -17.21
C ALA A 183 -42.25 -26.57 -18.17
N ILE A 184 -42.52 -25.36 -18.67
CA ILE A 184 -41.62 -24.65 -19.59
C ILE A 184 -40.30 -24.32 -18.91
N ASN A 185 -40.30 -23.80 -17.68
CA ASN A 185 -39.06 -23.45 -16.98
C ASN A 185 -38.23 -24.70 -16.67
N LEU A 186 -38.85 -25.78 -16.18
CA LEU A 186 -38.15 -27.05 -15.96
C LEU A 186 -37.70 -27.72 -17.27
N ALA A 187 -38.40 -27.55 -18.38
CA ALA A 187 -37.94 -28.06 -19.67
C ALA A 187 -36.77 -27.23 -20.24
N SER A 188 -36.78 -25.91 -20.00
CA SER A 188 -35.82 -24.98 -20.59
C SER A 188 -34.37 -25.27 -20.19
N GLY A 189 -34.11 -25.74 -18.97
CA GLY A 189 -32.75 -26.09 -18.53
C GLY A 189 -32.15 -27.35 -19.16
N PHE A 190 -32.91 -28.10 -19.98
CA PHE A 190 -32.35 -29.14 -20.86
C PHE A 190 -31.76 -28.56 -22.16
N PHE A 191 -32.18 -27.34 -22.53
CA PHE A 191 -31.81 -26.70 -23.80
C PHE A 191 -30.94 -25.45 -23.61
N ILE A 192 -31.00 -24.84 -22.42
CA ILE A 192 -30.27 -23.61 -22.09
C ILE A 192 -29.26 -23.94 -20.99
N SER A 193 -27.97 -23.84 -21.32
CA SER A 193 -26.88 -23.97 -20.36
C SER A 193 -26.93 -22.85 -19.32
N GLY A 194 -26.57 -23.15 -18.06
CA GLY A 194 -26.55 -22.18 -16.97
C GLY A 194 -27.85 -22.05 -16.16
N ILE A 195 -28.87 -22.88 -16.43
CA ILE A 195 -30.09 -22.95 -15.61
C ILE A 195 -29.93 -24.03 -14.53
N ASP A 196 -30.07 -23.63 -13.26
CA ASP A 196 -30.02 -24.54 -12.12
C ASP A 196 -31.38 -25.23 -11.90
N GLN A 197 -31.49 -26.44 -12.44
CA GLN A 197 -32.69 -27.26 -12.39
C GLN A 197 -32.99 -27.80 -10.98
N ALA A 198 -31.94 -28.07 -10.21
CA ALA A 198 -32.09 -28.53 -8.83
C ALA A 198 -32.68 -27.40 -7.96
N ALA A 199 -32.25 -26.15 -8.18
CA ALA A 199 -32.86 -24.99 -7.53
C ALA A 199 -34.33 -24.79 -7.91
N HIS A 200 -34.68 -24.95 -9.19
CA HIS A 200 -36.06 -24.81 -9.66
C HIS A 200 -36.96 -25.88 -9.07
N LEU A 201 -36.55 -27.15 -9.14
CA LEU A 201 -37.32 -28.27 -8.59
C LEU A 201 -37.49 -28.13 -7.06
N GLY A 202 -36.41 -27.80 -6.35
CA GLY A 202 -36.44 -27.60 -4.90
C GLY A 202 -37.35 -26.45 -4.51
N GLY A 203 -37.32 -25.37 -5.29
CA GLY A 203 -38.22 -24.23 -5.18
C GLY A 203 -39.68 -24.64 -5.34
N VAL A 204 -40.04 -25.30 -6.44
CA VAL A 204 -41.42 -25.76 -6.72
C VAL A 204 -41.96 -26.61 -5.57
N VAL A 205 -41.17 -27.60 -5.11
CA VAL A 205 -41.58 -28.50 -4.03
C VAL A 205 -41.76 -27.74 -2.72
N ALA A 206 -40.77 -26.93 -2.32
CA ALA A 206 -40.83 -26.15 -1.09
C ALA A 206 -42.01 -25.16 -1.09
N GLY A 207 -42.20 -24.46 -2.20
CA GLY A 207 -43.29 -23.52 -2.39
C GLY A 207 -44.66 -24.19 -2.41
N PHE A 208 -44.79 -25.36 -3.06
CA PHE A 208 -46.03 -26.14 -3.04
C PHE A 208 -46.40 -26.59 -1.63
N VAL A 209 -45.44 -27.14 -0.86
CA VAL A 209 -45.65 -27.57 0.53
C VAL A 209 -46.02 -26.37 1.42
N ALA A 210 -45.27 -25.26 1.31
CA ALA A 210 -45.54 -24.04 2.07
C ALA A 210 -46.93 -23.48 1.74
N GLY A 211 -47.28 -23.39 0.45
CA GLY A 211 -48.59 -22.96 0.00
C GLY A 211 -49.71 -23.89 0.48
N TRP A 212 -49.50 -25.21 0.39
CA TRP A 212 -50.45 -26.20 0.90
C TRP A 212 -50.69 -25.98 2.39
N LEU A 213 -49.66 -25.87 3.22
CA LEU A 213 -49.83 -25.69 4.67
C LEU A 213 -50.48 -24.35 5.06
N MET A 214 -50.11 -23.25 4.39
CA MET A 214 -50.57 -21.90 4.72
C MET A 214 -52.00 -21.58 4.24
N TYR A 215 -52.44 -22.18 3.13
CA TYR A 215 -53.72 -21.85 2.49
C TYR A 215 -54.83 -22.90 2.77
N GLY A 216 -54.91 -23.42 4.00
CA GLY A 216 -55.94 -24.39 4.42
C GLY A 216 -57.15 -23.84 5.16
N ALA A 217 -58.24 -24.61 5.15
CA ALA A 217 -59.57 -24.26 5.68
C ALA A 217 -59.68 -24.02 7.21
N GLY A 218 -58.59 -24.12 7.97
CA GLY A 218 -58.58 -23.76 9.39
C GLY A 218 -58.15 -22.31 9.60
N ARG A 219 -58.99 -21.49 10.26
CA ARG A 219 -58.69 -20.08 10.63
C ARG A 219 -57.40 -19.87 11.47
N SER A 220 -56.64 -20.91 11.79
CA SER A 220 -55.46 -20.87 12.65
C SER A 220 -54.25 -21.72 12.18
N THR A 221 -54.07 -22.02 10.87
CA THR A 221 -52.73 -22.42 10.42
C THR A 221 -51.83 -21.18 10.36
N ARG A 222 -51.22 -20.88 11.51
CA ARG A 222 -50.23 -19.81 11.66
C ARG A 222 -49.03 -20.13 10.79
N VAL A 223 -48.51 -19.11 10.09
CA VAL A 223 -47.28 -19.13 9.29
C VAL A 223 -46.10 -19.82 10.01
N ALA A 224 -46.14 -19.87 11.34
CA ALA A 224 -45.20 -20.58 12.20
C ALA A 224 -44.98 -22.06 11.87
N VAL A 225 -46.01 -22.85 11.54
CA VAL A 225 -45.84 -24.31 11.31
C VAL A 225 -44.93 -24.64 10.12
N PRO A 226 -45.20 -24.14 8.89
CA PRO A 226 -44.31 -24.39 7.76
C PRO A 226 -42.91 -23.78 7.98
N LEU A 227 -42.82 -22.68 8.72
CA LEU A 227 -41.54 -22.01 9.01
C LEU A 227 -40.68 -22.83 9.97
N VAL A 228 -41.27 -23.39 11.03
CA VAL A 228 -40.57 -24.29 11.97
C VAL A 228 -40.15 -25.58 11.28
N LEU A 229 -41.02 -26.19 10.48
CA LEU A 229 -40.69 -27.41 9.73
C LEU A 229 -39.55 -27.17 8.73
N ALA A 230 -39.58 -26.05 8.02
CA ALA A 230 -38.52 -25.70 7.09
C ALA A 230 -37.20 -25.43 7.81
N VAL A 231 -37.21 -24.66 8.90
CA VAL A 231 -35.98 -24.37 9.67
C VAL A 231 -35.38 -25.66 10.24
N LEU A 232 -36.19 -26.50 10.90
CA LEU A 232 -35.71 -27.75 11.48
C LEU A 232 -35.25 -28.75 10.40
N GLY A 233 -36.00 -28.87 9.30
CA GLY A 233 -35.64 -29.73 8.17
C GLY A 233 -34.35 -29.29 7.50
N SER A 234 -34.22 -28.00 7.16
CA SER A 234 -32.98 -27.46 6.57
C SER A 234 -31.80 -27.57 7.52
N ALA A 235 -31.98 -27.31 8.82
CA ALA A 235 -30.92 -27.47 9.81
C ALA A 235 -30.48 -28.94 9.95
N ALA A 236 -31.42 -29.89 9.99
CA ALA A 236 -31.11 -31.31 10.05
C ALA A 236 -30.38 -31.80 8.79
N MET A 237 -30.81 -31.37 7.60
CA MET A 237 -30.16 -31.72 6.34
C MET A 237 -28.75 -31.11 6.22
N LEU A 238 -28.58 -29.86 6.63
CA LEU A 238 -27.26 -29.22 6.68
C LEU A 238 -26.33 -29.90 7.68
N PHE A 239 -26.85 -30.25 8.86
CA PHE A 239 -26.08 -30.97 9.86
C PHE A 239 -25.66 -32.36 9.39
N ALA A 240 -26.56 -33.08 8.71
CA ALA A 240 -26.26 -34.37 8.10
C ALA A 240 -25.21 -34.23 6.99
N ALA A 241 -25.36 -33.24 6.10
CA ALA A 241 -24.39 -32.97 5.03
C ALA A 241 -23.01 -32.60 5.58
N GLN A 242 -22.94 -31.75 6.61
CA GLN A 242 -21.69 -31.35 7.26
C GLN A 242 -20.96 -32.54 7.91
N ARG A 243 -21.70 -33.53 8.45
CA ARG A 243 -21.10 -34.75 8.99
C ARG A 243 -20.73 -35.79 7.94
N ALA A 244 -21.42 -35.78 6.81
CA ALA A 244 -21.14 -36.66 5.67
C ALA A 244 -20.05 -36.10 4.72
N GLY A 245 -19.38 -34.99 5.09
CA GLY A 245 -18.49 -34.25 4.20
C GLY A 245 -17.47 -35.12 3.46
N SER A 246 -17.41 -34.98 2.14
CA SER A 246 -16.45 -35.69 1.29
C SER A 246 -15.10 -34.96 1.23
N GLU A 247 -14.00 -35.71 1.08
CA GLU A 247 -12.67 -35.14 0.81
C GLU A 247 -12.65 -34.29 -0.46
N GLU A 248 -13.42 -34.71 -1.47
CA GLU A 248 -13.57 -33.98 -2.74
C GLU A 248 -14.17 -32.58 -2.54
N LEU A 249 -15.23 -32.44 -1.72
CA LEU A 249 -15.81 -31.13 -1.39
C LEU A 249 -14.81 -30.21 -0.69
N GLN A 250 -13.97 -30.76 0.20
CA GLN A 250 -12.93 -29.99 0.87
C GLN A 250 -11.81 -29.59 -0.11
N GLY A 251 -11.44 -30.48 -1.03
CA GLY A 251 -10.48 -30.20 -2.11
C GLY A 251 -10.95 -29.03 -2.98
N TRP A 252 -12.20 -29.07 -3.44
CA TRP A 252 -12.82 -27.96 -4.18
C TRP A 252 -12.85 -26.68 -3.37
N ARG A 253 -13.22 -26.73 -2.07
CA ARG A 253 -13.22 -25.55 -1.20
C ARG A 253 -11.84 -24.90 -1.15
N VAL A 254 -10.78 -25.67 -0.92
CA VAL A 254 -9.41 -25.14 -0.83
C VAL A 254 -8.97 -24.56 -2.18
N ALA A 255 -9.23 -25.26 -3.28
CA ALA A 255 -8.91 -24.77 -4.63
C ALA A 255 -9.59 -23.44 -4.94
N THR A 256 -10.91 -23.34 -4.69
CA THR A 256 -11.67 -22.11 -4.93
C THR A 256 -11.25 -20.98 -4.00
N ILE A 257 -10.92 -21.24 -2.72
CA ILE A 257 -10.39 -20.19 -1.82
C ILE A 257 -9.11 -19.58 -2.40
N ARG A 258 -8.20 -20.41 -2.93
CA ARG A 258 -6.98 -19.92 -3.57
C ARG A 258 -7.28 -19.11 -4.82
N GLU A 259 -8.21 -19.56 -5.66
CA GLU A 259 -8.62 -18.85 -6.87
C GLU A 259 -9.25 -17.48 -6.56
N VAL A 260 -10.18 -17.42 -5.61
CA VAL A 260 -10.81 -16.17 -5.14
C VAL A 260 -9.76 -15.21 -4.57
N ALA A 261 -8.81 -15.71 -3.78
CA ALA A 261 -7.72 -14.90 -3.23
C ALA A 261 -6.83 -14.30 -4.34
N ARG A 262 -6.52 -15.08 -5.39
CA ARG A 262 -5.75 -14.60 -6.55
C ARG A 262 -6.49 -13.53 -7.33
N ASP A 263 -7.77 -13.75 -7.63
CA ASP A 263 -8.61 -12.78 -8.35
C ASP A 263 -8.77 -11.47 -7.55
N ALA A 264 -8.97 -11.56 -6.24
CA ALA A 264 -9.02 -10.40 -5.35
C ALA A 264 -7.69 -9.62 -5.34
N ALA A 265 -6.55 -10.32 -5.24
CA ALA A 265 -5.23 -9.71 -5.29
C ALA A 265 -4.97 -9.02 -6.64
N GLN A 266 -5.35 -9.65 -7.76
CA GLN A 266 -5.20 -9.07 -9.09
C GLN A 266 -6.06 -7.80 -9.27
N ARG A 267 -7.31 -7.82 -8.78
CA ARG A 267 -8.17 -6.62 -8.78
C ARG A 267 -7.57 -5.49 -7.95
N GLN A 268 -7.04 -5.79 -6.78
CA GLN A 268 -6.39 -4.81 -5.92
C GLN A 268 -5.13 -4.22 -6.57
N ALA A 269 -4.27 -5.06 -7.15
CA ALA A 269 -3.08 -4.63 -7.87
C ALA A 269 -3.44 -3.69 -9.03
N LYS A 270 -4.47 -4.05 -9.82
CA LYS A 270 -4.95 -3.20 -10.91
C LYS A 270 -5.48 -1.84 -10.43
N GLN A 271 -6.19 -1.81 -9.29
CA GLN A 271 -6.67 -0.57 -8.69
C GLN A 271 -5.51 0.31 -8.20
N GLN A 272 -4.50 -0.29 -7.56
CA GLN A 272 -3.30 0.41 -7.12
C GLN A 272 -2.52 0.96 -8.32
N ALA A 273 -2.32 0.17 -9.38
CA ALA A 273 -1.68 0.63 -10.61
C ALA A 273 -2.44 1.80 -11.26
N ALA A 274 -3.77 1.75 -11.31
CA ALA A 274 -4.58 2.85 -11.82
C ALA A 274 -4.46 4.13 -10.97
N ALA A 275 -4.39 3.99 -9.64
CA ALA A 275 -4.18 5.13 -8.73
C ALA A 275 -2.80 5.76 -8.91
N ILE A 276 -1.74 4.94 -9.01
CA ILE A 276 -0.38 5.43 -9.29
C ILE A 276 -0.34 6.12 -10.66
N ALA A 277 -0.97 5.55 -11.69
CA ALA A 277 -1.02 6.16 -13.01
C ALA A 277 -1.75 7.51 -13.03
N GLU A 278 -2.79 7.68 -12.23
CA GLU A 278 -3.44 8.99 -12.05
C GLU A 278 -2.52 9.98 -11.34
N GLN A 279 -1.79 9.54 -10.31
CA GLN A 279 -0.83 10.39 -9.63
C GLN A 279 0.34 10.81 -10.55
N ILE A 280 0.82 9.92 -11.43
CA ILE A 280 1.83 10.28 -12.43
C ILE A 280 1.31 11.36 -13.38
N ARG A 281 0.06 11.25 -13.85
CA ARG A 281 -0.57 12.29 -14.68
C ARG A 281 -0.67 13.63 -13.94
N ASP A 282 -1.02 13.59 -12.66
CA ASP A 282 -1.08 14.77 -11.80
C ASP A 282 0.31 15.41 -11.62
N ASP A 283 1.34 14.59 -11.40
CA ASP A 283 2.74 15.02 -11.31
C ASP A 283 3.20 15.70 -12.61
N GLU A 284 2.86 15.15 -13.77
CA GLU A 284 3.19 15.72 -15.08
C GLU A 284 2.45 17.04 -15.35
N GLN A 285 1.19 17.17 -14.88
CA GLN A 285 0.41 18.41 -15.01
C GLN A 285 0.94 19.53 -14.11
N HIS A 286 1.43 19.17 -12.92
CA HIS A 286 1.95 20.12 -11.92
C HIS A 286 3.48 20.16 -11.86
N ARG A 287 4.14 19.73 -12.93
CA ARG A 287 5.61 19.74 -13.00
C ARG A 287 6.19 21.17 -12.96
N PRO A 288 7.44 21.34 -12.49
CA PRO A 288 8.15 22.61 -12.58
C PRO A 288 8.17 23.11 -14.03
N THR A 289 8.12 24.43 -14.20
CA THR A 289 8.12 25.04 -15.53
C THR A 289 9.45 24.73 -16.23
N PRO A 290 9.45 24.11 -17.42
CA PRO A 290 10.68 23.88 -18.17
C PRO A 290 11.32 25.21 -18.60
N VAL A 291 12.61 25.38 -18.32
CA VAL A 291 13.39 26.60 -18.60
C VAL A 291 14.80 26.28 -19.11
N SER A 292 15.56 27.30 -19.53
CA SER A 292 16.95 27.09 -19.95
C SER A 292 17.84 26.62 -18.80
N ALA A 293 19.01 26.04 -19.10
CA ALA A 293 19.94 25.58 -18.08
C ALA A 293 20.39 26.71 -17.13
N GLU A 294 20.61 27.91 -17.65
CA GLU A 294 20.97 29.09 -16.85
C GLU A 294 19.84 29.50 -15.89
N GLN A 295 18.58 29.38 -16.33
CA GLN A 295 17.42 29.69 -15.50
C GLN A 295 17.18 28.61 -14.44
N ALA A 296 17.38 27.34 -14.80
CA ALA A 296 17.24 26.19 -13.89
C ALA A 296 18.37 26.15 -12.85
N ALA A 297 19.59 26.58 -13.19
CA ALA A 297 20.73 26.69 -12.28
C ALA A 297 20.48 27.67 -11.12
N GLY A 298 19.51 28.59 -11.29
CA GLY A 298 19.17 29.59 -10.30
C GLY A 298 20.33 30.56 -10.02
N ALA A 299 20.42 31.04 -8.77
CA ALA A 299 21.56 31.85 -8.35
C ALA A 299 22.74 30.95 -7.98
N VAL A 300 23.93 31.28 -8.47
CA VAL A 300 25.16 30.52 -8.21
C VAL A 300 26.18 31.42 -7.53
N VAL A 301 26.66 31.00 -6.36
CA VAL A 301 27.58 31.76 -5.52
C VAL A 301 28.91 31.00 -5.42
N PRO A 302 30.06 31.60 -5.79
CA PRO A 302 31.37 31.01 -5.53
C PRO A 302 31.62 30.95 -4.02
N VAL A 303 31.86 29.76 -3.47
CA VAL A 303 32.05 29.53 -2.03
C VAL A 303 33.42 28.98 -1.67
N GLY A 304 34.24 28.55 -2.62
CA GLY A 304 35.54 27.99 -2.29
C GLY A 304 36.19 27.29 -3.45
N LYS A 305 37.27 26.55 -3.17
CA LYS A 305 37.87 25.64 -4.15
C LYS A 305 37.38 24.20 -3.95
N TRP A 306 37.17 23.77 -2.70
CA TRP A 306 36.70 22.42 -2.41
C TRP A 306 35.72 22.40 -1.23
N PRO A 307 34.46 22.81 -1.47
CA PRO A 307 33.45 22.80 -0.42
C PRO A 307 33.15 21.37 0.01
N TYR A 308 33.00 21.17 1.33
CA TYR A 308 32.83 19.85 1.92
C TYR A 308 31.49 19.65 2.63
N ALA A 309 31.12 20.56 3.55
CA ALA A 309 29.85 20.50 4.27
C ALA A 309 29.12 21.85 4.22
N MET A 310 27.80 21.79 4.20
CA MET A 310 26.89 22.91 4.27
C MET A 310 25.81 22.66 5.32
N VAL A 311 25.50 23.71 6.08
CA VAL A 311 24.42 23.73 7.06
C VAL A 311 23.59 25.01 6.87
N LEU A 312 22.26 24.87 6.84
CA LEU A 312 21.33 25.99 6.95
C LEU A 312 21.17 26.35 8.43
N GLY A 313 21.42 27.61 8.77
CA GLY A 313 21.20 28.12 10.12
C GLY A 313 19.73 28.00 10.55
N ALA A 314 19.48 27.90 11.85
CA ALA A 314 18.14 27.77 12.42
C ALA A 314 17.18 28.91 12.03
N SER A 315 17.71 30.10 11.72
CA SER A 315 16.92 31.25 11.24
C SER A 315 16.50 31.13 9.77
N GLY A 316 17.14 30.24 9.00
CA GLY A 316 16.97 30.12 7.55
C GLY A 316 17.64 31.23 6.72
N LYS A 317 18.32 32.20 7.34
CA LYS A 317 18.88 33.38 6.65
C LYS A 317 20.33 33.22 6.19
N ARG A 318 21.01 32.20 6.69
CA ARG A 318 22.43 31.97 6.47
C ARG A 318 22.69 30.52 6.14
N LEU A 319 23.48 30.30 5.09
CA LEU A 319 24.14 29.03 4.83
C LEU A 319 25.61 29.16 5.26
N TYR A 320 26.10 28.11 5.88
CA TYR A 320 27.46 28.02 6.37
C TYR A 320 28.12 26.85 5.65
N VAL A 321 29.23 27.13 4.96
CA VAL A 321 29.91 26.18 4.06
C VAL A 321 31.36 26.05 4.48
N THR A 322 31.85 24.82 4.63
CA THR A 322 33.28 24.57 4.87
C THR A 322 34.02 24.37 3.55
N ASP A 323 35.18 25.02 3.39
CA ASP A 323 36.11 24.79 2.28
C ASP A 323 37.35 24.06 2.81
N ILE A 324 37.47 22.79 2.43
CA ILE A 324 38.54 21.93 2.93
C ILE A 324 39.90 22.34 2.40
N ASP A 325 39.98 22.92 1.19
CA ASP A 325 41.25 23.32 0.57
C ASP A 325 41.84 24.56 1.25
N ARG A 326 41.00 25.58 1.49
CA ARG A 326 41.42 26.84 2.13
C ARG A 326 41.41 26.79 3.65
N ASN A 327 40.95 25.68 4.23
CA ASN A 327 40.69 25.57 5.65
C ASN A 327 39.76 26.66 6.21
N ALA A 328 38.62 26.90 5.55
CA ALA A 328 37.80 28.07 5.84
C ALA A 328 36.33 27.74 6.11
N LEU A 329 35.68 28.61 6.89
CA LEU A 329 34.22 28.69 6.99
C LEU A 329 33.71 29.88 6.17
N VAL A 330 32.83 29.62 5.23
CA VAL A 330 32.21 30.60 4.34
C VAL A 330 30.75 30.78 4.73
N VAL A 331 30.36 32.02 4.99
CA VAL A 331 29.00 32.40 5.40
C VAL A 331 28.32 33.08 4.23
N VAL A 332 27.19 32.52 3.81
CA VAL A 332 26.40 32.97 2.66
C VAL A 332 25.05 33.49 3.13
N ASP A 333 24.65 34.67 2.64
CA ASP A 333 23.33 35.24 2.84
C ASP A 333 22.34 34.59 1.87
N VAL A 334 21.30 33.96 2.42
CA VAL A 334 20.31 33.21 1.62
C VAL A 334 19.44 34.15 0.79
N GLU A 335 19.10 35.34 1.29
CA GLU A 335 18.23 36.27 0.58
C GLU A 335 19.00 37.05 -0.50
N ARG A 336 20.26 37.42 -0.20
CA ARG A 336 21.09 38.19 -1.13
C ARG A 336 21.86 37.33 -2.13
N HIS A 337 21.87 36.02 -1.96
CA HIS A 337 22.69 35.08 -2.73
C HIS A 337 24.15 35.54 -2.83
N ALA A 338 24.77 35.84 -1.68
CA ALA A 338 26.12 36.39 -1.65
C ALA A 338 26.91 35.90 -0.44
N VAL A 339 28.21 35.68 -0.62
CA VAL A 339 29.15 35.49 0.48
C VAL A 339 29.21 36.78 1.29
N VAL A 340 28.90 36.70 2.58
CA VAL A 340 28.99 37.84 3.51
C VAL A 340 30.23 37.78 4.38
N ARG A 341 30.84 36.61 4.52
CA ARG A 341 32.08 36.44 5.31
C ARG A 341 32.80 35.16 4.93
N THR A 342 34.13 35.23 4.94
CA THR A 342 35.02 34.07 4.93
C THR A 342 35.91 34.15 6.16
N ILE A 343 35.99 33.06 6.92
CA ILE A 343 36.77 32.94 8.15
C ILE A 343 37.81 31.85 7.92
N GLU A 344 39.07 32.26 7.80
CA GLU A 344 40.19 31.35 7.51
C GLU A 344 40.78 30.78 8.80
N GLY A 345 41.00 29.47 8.79
CA GLY A 345 41.70 28.74 9.84
C GLY A 345 43.21 28.78 9.67
N GLU A 346 43.92 27.93 10.42
CA GLU A 346 45.37 27.80 10.27
C GLU A 346 45.71 27.29 8.86
N PRO A 347 46.66 27.93 8.15
CA PRO A 347 47.14 27.40 6.88
C PRO A 347 47.74 26.01 7.10
N PHE A 348 47.31 25.04 6.30
CA PHE A 348 47.96 23.74 6.26
C PHE A 348 48.54 23.51 4.86
N ALA A 349 49.77 23.02 4.80
CA ALA A 349 50.40 22.73 3.52
C ALA A 349 49.78 21.47 2.92
N THR A 350 49.13 21.61 1.77
CA THR A 350 48.82 20.46 0.92
C THR A 350 50.13 19.90 0.38
N GLY A 351 50.55 18.72 0.86
CA GLY A 351 51.65 17.96 0.24
C GLY A 351 53.04 17.97 0.90
N LEU A 352 53.16 18.06 2.24
CA LEU A 352 54.46 17.88 2.94
C LEU A 352 54.57 16.54 3.71
N ASP A 353 55.76 15.94 3.62
CA ASP A 353 56.37 14.87 4.43
C ASP A 353 55.60 13.55 4.61
N GLY A 354 55.85 12.61 3.69
CA GLY A 354 55.72 11.17 3.97
C GLY A 354 54.31 10.59 4.05
N CYS A 355 53.27 11.32 3.64
CA CYS A 355 51.89 10.80 3.58
C CYS A 355 51.43 10.68 2.11
N PRO A 356 51.71 9.53 1.44
CA PRO A 356 51.38 9.36 0.03
C PRO A 356 49.86 9.18 -0.14
N GLY A 357 49.17 10.16 -0.73
CA GLY A 357 47.81 10.00 -1.28
C GLY A 357 46.70 10.84 -0.64
N ASN A 358 45.44 10.43 -0.87
CA ASN A 358 44.21 11.16 -0.52
C ASN A 358 43.92 11.29 0.99
N MET A 359 44.78 10.74 1.85
CA MET A 359 44.65 10.84 3.30
C MET A 359 44.99 12.24 3.83
N CYS A 360 45.77 13.09 3.14
CA CYS A 360 46.09 14.43 3.68
C CYS A 360 44.92 15.42 3.78
N ARG A 361 43.71 15.06 3.31
CA ARG A 361 42.52 15.93 3.29
C ARG A 361 41.91 16.18 4.68
N GLY A 362 42.28 15.43 5.72
CA GLY A 362 41.69 15.55 7.06
C GLY A 362 42.13 16.76 7.89
N ARG A 363 43.01 17.63 7.34
CA ARG A 363 43.54 18.83 8.02
C ARG A 363 42.81 20.13 7.65
N GLY A 364 41.87 20.10 6.71
CA GLY A 364 41.08 21.27 6.32
C GLY A 364 39.66 21.23 6.84
N ALA A 365 39.01 22.39 6.93
CA ALA A 365 37.66 22.59 7.43
C ALA A 365 36.67 21.57 6.84
N SER A 366 36.12 20.72 7.69
CA SER A 366 35.33 19.56 7.30
C SER A 366 33.91 19.64 7.89
N GLY A 367 33.66 18.94 8.98
CA GLY A 367 32.39 18.92 9.69
C GLY A 367 32.05 20.27 10.30
N LEU A 368 30.76 20.58 10.31
CA LEU A 368 30.24 21.86 10.74
C LEU A 368 28.98 21.64 11.58
N TYR A 369 28.93 22.34 12.71
CA TYR A 369 27.72 22.50 13.50
C TYR A 369 27.52 23.98 13.83
N VAL A 370 26.29 24.48 13.73
CA VAL A 370 25.92 25.85 14.11
C VAL A 370 24.95 25.77 15.28
N SER A 371 25.22 26.54 16.34
CA SER A 371 24.34 26.57 17.52
C SER A 371 22.94 27.10 17.16
N PRO A 372 21.87 26.69 17.87
CA PRO A 372 20.50 27.08 17.52
C PRO A 372 20.24 28.58 17.63
N ASP A 373 21.02 29.27 18.47
CA ASP A 373 21.00 30.73 18.61
C ASP A 373 21.86 31.45 17.54
N GLU A 374 22.49 30.70 16.64
CA GLU A 374 23.40 31.16 15.59
C GLU A 374 24.55 32.05 16.10
N ARG A 375 24.92 31.90 17.37
CA ARG A 375 26.02 32.66 17.97
C ARG A 375 27.38 32.01 17.68
N TYR A 376 27.44 30.69 17.66
CA TYR A 376 28.68 29.96 17.47
C TYR A 376 28.59 28.93 16.35
N ALA A 377 29.66 28.82 15.56
CA ALA A 377 29.91 27.67 14.70
C ALA A 377 31.05 26.83 15.28
N TYR A 378 30.89 25.52 15.22
CA TYR A 378 31.87 24.54 15.63
C TYR A 378 32.35 23.81 14.39
N VAL A 379 33.63 23.98 14.05
CA VAL A 379 34.19 23.51 12.78
C VAL A 379 35.34 22.55 13.04
N ALA A 380 35.21 21.34 12.52
CA ALA A 380 36.26 20.34 12.57
C ALA A 380 37.37 20.71 11.59
N SER A 381 38.61 20.41 11.98
CA SER A 381 39.81 20.53 11.17
C SER A 381 40.25 21.95 10.77
N MET A 382 39.88 22.99 11.53
CA MET A 382 40.49 24.34 11.38
C MET A 382 41.80 24.55 12.16
N ARG A 383 42.26 23.46 12.78
CA ARG A 383 43.61 23.19 13.27
C ARG A 383 43.82 21.68 13.13
N GLU A 384 45.06 21.21 13.14
CA GLU A 384 45.35 19.78 13.00
C GLU A 384 44.61 18.95 14.05
N ASN A 385 43.80 17.98 13.58
CA ASN A 385 42.98 17.10 14.41
C ASN A 385 42.14 17.84 15.47
N GLY A 386 41.65 19.05 15.18
CA GLY A 386 40.93 19.86 16.16
C GLY A 386 39.48 20.16 15.81
N LEU A 387 38.77 20.69 16.80
CA LEU A 387 37.47 21.32 16.66
C LEU A 387 37.57 22.74 17.20
N VAL A 388 37.30 23.73 16.37
CA VAL A 388 37.35 25.14 16.77
C VAL A 388 35.94 25.68 16.98
N ARG A 389 35.81 26.64 17.90
CA ARG A 389 34.59 27.43 18.09
C ARG A 389 34.81 28.83 17.53
N ILE A 390 33.90 29.24 16.65
CA ILE A 390 33.90 30.52 15.96
C ILE A 390 32.73 31.33 16.46
N ASP A 391 32.98 32.55 16.92
CA ASP A 391 31.92 33.52 17.21
C ASP A 391 31.43 34.13 15.88
N LEU A 392 30.17 33.86 15.53
CA LEU A 392 29.60 34.23 14.23
C LEU A 392 29.31 35.73 14.09
N ASN A 393 29.22 36.46 15.20
CA ASN A 393 29.00 37.91 15.18
C ASN A 393 30.27 38.65 14.80
N SER A 394 31.38 38.32 15.46
CA SER A 394 32.70 38.92 15.23
C SER A 394 33.41 38.28 14.03
N GLY A 395 33.16 37.00 13.77
CA GLY A 395 33.90 36.17 12.82
C GLY A 395 35.24 35.67 13.36
N ALA A 396 35.48 35.76 14.66
CA ALA A 396 36.73 35.32 15.27
C ALA A 396 36.70 33.83 15.62
N ILE A 397 37.81 33.14 15.35
CA ILE A 397 38.09 31.83 15.93
C ILE A 397 38.48 32.07 17.40
N VAL A 398 37.64 31.66 18.34
CA VAL A 398 37.76 32.00 19.76
C VAL A 398 38.75 31.08 20.46
N ASP A 399 38.55 29.77 20.30
CA ASP A 399 39.28 28.70 20.97
C ASP A 399 38.99 27.36 20.27
N GLY A 400 39.53 26.26 20.81
CA GLY A 400 39.29 24.93 20.25
C GLY A 400 39.88 23.81 21.09
N VAL A 401 39.52 22.59 20.73
CA VAL A 401 39.91 21.33 21.40
C VAL A 401 40.60 20.39 20.43
N THR A 402 41.55 19.60 20.93
CA THR A 402 42.18 18.50 20.17
C THR A 402 41.29 17.26 20.22
N LEU A 403 41.08 16.63 19.07
CA LEU A 403 40.27 15.44 18.86
C LEU A 403 41.13 14.25 18.38
N GLY A 404 40.46 13.16 17.99
CA GLY A 404 41.09 12.08 17.24
C GLY A 404 41.41 12.48 15.79
N ARG A 405 42.11 11.60 15.08
CA ARG A 405 42.58 11.84 13.71
C ARG A 405 41.40 11.94 12.73
N PHE A 406 41.44 13.02 11.94
CA PHE A 406 40.51 13.37 10.87
C PHE A 406 39.05 13.46 11.33
N PRO A 407 38.74 14.47 12.17
CA PRO A 407 37.36 14.77 12.50
C PRO A 407 36.61 15.20 11.23
N ARG A 408 35.42 14.62 10.97
CA ARG A 408 34.65 14.88 9.74
C ARG A 408 33.15 15.15 9.95
N ALA A 409 32.44 14.34 10.72
CA ALA A 409 31.00 14.56 10.96
C ALA A 409 30.78 15.07 12.39
N ILE A 410 29.88 16.04 12.56
CA ILE A 410 29.53 16.61 13.87
C ILE A 410 28.03 16.49 14.08
N VAL A 411 27.62 15.99 15.24
CA VAL A 411 26.22 15.92 15.66
C VAL A 411 26.11 16.45 17.08
N ALA A 412 25.20 17.40 17.33
CA ALA A 412 24.94 17.90 18.68
C ALA A 412 23.93 17.02 19.42
N SER A 413 24.05 16.91 20.75
CA SER A 413 23.01 16.30 21.59
C SER A 413 21.67 17.04 21.48
N ALA A 414 20.57 16.36 21.77
CA ALA A 414 19.23 16.98 21.76
C ALA A 414 19.11 18.14 22.76
N SER A 415 19.82 18.08 23.89
CA SER A 415 19.92 19.17 24.87
C SER A 415 20.92 20.26 24.47
N ASN A 416 21.66 20.08 23.38
CA ASN A 416 22.74 20.94 22.92
C ASN A 416 23.79 21.24 24.00
N ASP A 417 24.12 20.24 24.82
CA ASP A 417 25.10 20.32 25.90
C ASP A 417 26.46 19.68 25.54
N ARG A 418 26.52 18.94 24.43
CA ARG A 418 27.72 18.27 23.93
C ARG A 418 27.65 18.05 22.41
N LEU A 419 28.81 17.89 21.81
CA LEU A 419 29.00 17.54 20.41
C LEU A 419 29.64 16.16 20.30
N TYR A 420 29.11 15.33 19.41
CA TYR A 420 29.71 14.08 18.97
C TYR A 420 30.47 14.36 17.67
N VAL A 421 31.76 14.05 17.64
CA VAL A 421 32.61 14.28 16.47
C VAL A 421 33.22 12.98 16.00
N LEU A 422 32.90 12.56 14.78
CA LEU A 422 33.40 11.34 14.17
C LEU A 422 34.84 11.55 13.67
N ASN A 423 35.78 10.81 14.25
CA ASN A 423 37.19 10.77 13.89
C ASN A 423 37.42 9.62 12.91
N SER A 424 37.38 9.94 11.62
CA SER A 424 37.27 8.93 10.55
C SER A 424 38.49 8.03 10.37
N VAL A 425 39.68 8.47 10.80
CA VAL A 425 40.89 7.63 10.77
C VAL A 425 41.01 6.80 12.03
N ASP A 426 40.79 7.40 13.21
CA ASP A 426 40.87 6.65 14.46
C ASP A 426 39.71 5.67 14.67
N ASP A 427 38.66 5.75 13.85
CA ASP A 427 37.41 4.96 14.00
C ASP A 427 36.82 5.13 15.41
N THR A 428 36.75 6.39 15.86
CA THR A 428 36.21 6.78 17.17
C THR A 428 35.27 7.98 17.06
N ILE A 429 34.51 8.23 18.11
CA ILE A 429 33.72 9.45 18.30
C ILE A 429 34.25 10.21 19.52
N SER A 430 34.69 11.45 19.34
CA SER A 430 34.98 12.34 20.47
C SER A 430 33.69 13.01 20.96
N VAL A 431 33.40 12.91 22.25
CA VAL A 431 32.29 13.59 22.91
C VAL A 431 32.83 14.86 23.58
N VAL A 432 32.48 16.03 23.04
CA VAL A 432 32.98 17.33 23.49
C VAL A 432 31.90 18.05 24.29
N SER A 433 32.19 18.50 25.51
CA SER A 433 31.21 19.25 26.31
C SER A 433 31.11 20.70 25.83
N LEU A 434 29.88 21.17 25.62
CA LEU A 434 29.60 22.59 25.37
C LEU A 434 29.46 23.37 26.69
N ALA A 435 28.96 22.72 27.75
CA ALA A 435 28.88 23.31 29.08
C ALA A 435 30.26 23.52 29.73
N HIS A 436 31.20 22.59 29.50
CA HIS A 436 32.57 22.62 30.02
C HIS A 436 33.60 22.76 28.90
N TRP A 437 33.27 23.55 27.88
CA TRP A 437 34.14 23.79 26.72
C TRP A 437 35.52 24.35 27.15
N PRO A 438 36.65 23.95 26.51
CA PRO A 438 36.82 23.02 25.38
C PRO A 438 37.28 21.61 25.82
N GLN A 439 36.46 20.85 26.56
CA GLN A 439 36.84 19.51 27.04
C GLN A 439 36.23 18.36 26.24
N VAL A 440 37.07 17.37 25.87
CA VAL A 440 36.61 16.03 25.46
C VAL A 440 36.30 15.24 26.74
N ILE A 441 35.03 14.90 26.93
CA ILE A 441 34.53 14.19 28.12
C ILE A 441 34.45 12.68 27.94
N ALA A 442 34.47 12.19 26.70
CA ALA A 442 34.56 10.76 26.38
C ALA A 442 35.08 10.54 24.95
N THR A 443 35.64 9.36 24.70
CA THR A 443 35.99 8.88 23.36
C THR A 443 35.36 7.50 23.16
N LEU A 444 34.50 7.36 22.15
CA LEU A 444 33.73 6.15 21.90
C LEU A 444 34.40 5.34 20.79
N PRO A 445 34.85 4.10 21.03
CA PRO A 445 35.41 3.26 19.98
C PRO A 445 34.32 2.71 19.05
N LEU A 446 34.52 2.80 17.72
CA LEU A 446 33.67 2.16 16.72
C LEU A 446 34.23 0.81 16.29
N GLY A 447 35.55 0.71 16.15
CA GLY A 447 36.31 -0.51 15.84
C GLY A 447 37.31 -0.90 16.93
N GLU A 448 37.98 -2.05 16.73
CA GLU A 448 39.10 -2.49 17.57
C GLU A 448 40.44 -1.84 17.17
N HIS A 449 40.51 -1.36 15.93
CA HIS A 449 41.67 -0.74 15.33
C HIS A 449 41.28 0.52 14.56
N ASP A 450 42.27 1.35 14.24
CA ASP A 450 42.06 2.50 13.37
C ASP A 450 41.63 2.04 11.96
N ALA A 451 41.03 2.96 11.20
CA ALA A 451 40.58 2.69 9.85
C ALA A 451 41.65 3.01 8.80
N SER A 452 42.95 3.10 9.12
CA SER A 452 43.98 3.51 8.14
C SER A 452 44.13 2.56 6.95
N GLY A 453 43.76 1.27 7.08
CA GLY A 453 43.83 0.26 6.02
C GLY A 453 42.59 0.12 5.11
N VAL A 454 41.52 0.89 5.33
CA VAL A 454 40.26 0.79 4.55
C VAL A 454 40.31 1.68 3.30
N GLU A 455 39.87 1.17 2.14
CA GLU A 455 39.82 1.91 0.86
C GLU A 455 39.02 3.24 0.93
N PHE A 456 39.30 4.16 0.01
CA PHE A 456 38.75 5.53 -0.02
C PHE A 456 37.29 5.53 -0.52
N GLY A 457 36.44 6.42 0.04
CA GLY A 457 34.98 6.44 -0.25
C GLY A 457 34.07 6.09 0.95
N ARG A 458 34.59 6.25 2.18
CA ARG A 458 33.94 5.78 3.41
C ARG A 458 32.62 6.48 3.69
N ALA A 459 31.59 5.68 3.99
CA ALA A 459 30.32 6.15 4.48
C ALA A 459 30.51 6.92 5.79
N LEU A 460 30.16 8.20 5.80
CA LEU A 460 30.20 9.00 7.00
C LEU A 460 28.77 9.31 7.43
N SER A 461 28.26 8.51 8.35
CA SER A 461 26.91 8.68 8.84
C SER A 461 26.89 8.59 10.35
N MET A 462 26.43 9.67 10.96
CA MET A 462 26.19 9.77 12.39
C MET A 462 24.94 10.61 12.59
N TRP A 463 24.02 10.15 13.45
CA TRP A 463 22.75 10.85 13.72
C TRP A 463 22.20 10.46 15.09
N LEU A 464 21.24 11.24 15.59
CA LEU A 464 20.53 10.95 16.84
C LEU A 464 19.16 10.33 16.59
N SER A 465 18.68 9.53 17.55
CA SER A 465 17.26 9.25 17.68
C SER A 465 16.47 10.55 17.98
N PRO A 466 15.18 10.62 17.60
CA PRO A 466 14.32 11.78 17.84
C PRO A 466 14.18 12.16 19.31
N ASP A 467 14.24 11.18 20.20
CA ASP A 467 14.22 11.39 21.65
C ASP A 467 15.60 11.79 22.23
N GLY A 468 16.64 11.82 21.39
CA GLY A 468 18.01 12.16 21.75
C GLY A 468 18.71 11.12 22.63
N ARG A 469 18.11 9.95 22.87
CA ARG A 469 18.65 8.93 23.79
C ARG A 469 19.68 8.02 23.14
N ARG A 470 19.72 7.96 21.81
CA ARG A 470 20.65 7.12 21.05
C ARG A 470 21.40 7.92 20.01
N LEU A 471 22.71 7.69 19.94
CA LEU A 471 23.58 8.12 18.85
C LEU A 471 23.89 6.92 17.97
N TYR A 472 23.54 7.00 16.70
CA TYR A 472 23.87 6.00 15.70
C TYR A 472 25.10 6.47 14.93
N ALA A 473 26.05 5.57 14.71
CA ALA A 473 27.23 5.85 13.92
C ALA A 473 27.63 4.63 13.11
N TYR A 474 28.03 4.84 11.85
CA TYR A 474 28.61 3.79 11.02
C TYR A 474 30.01 3.43 11.51
N ALA A 475 30.19 2.18 11.93
CA ALA A 475 31.47 1.60 12.31
C ALA A 475 32.08 0.90 11.09
N MET A 476 33.10 1.53 10.51
CA MET A 476 33.64 1.16 9.21
C MET A 476 34.27 -0.24 9.21
N GLN A 477 34.98 -0.60 10.28
CA GLN A 477 35.62 -1.91 10.42
C GLN A 477 34.62 -3.06 10.65
N LYS A 478 33.41 -2.73 11.12
CA LYS A 478 32.38 -3.72 11.48
C LYS A 478 31.33 -3.92 10.40
N SER A 479 31.32 -3.07 9.37
CA SER A 479 30.22 -2.99 8.38
C SER A 479 28.86 -2.96 9.09
N ALA A 480 28.74 -2.07 10.08
CA ALA A 480 27.57 -2.01 10.94
C ALA A 480 27.29 -0.59 11.45
N ILE A 481 26.03 -0.29 11.74
CA ILE A 481 25.65 0.88 12.54
C ILE A 481 25.71 0.49 14.02
N VAL A 482 26.46 1.23 14.82
CA VAL A 482 26.51 1.07 16.28
C VAL A 482 25.65 2.16 16.91
N ALA A 483 24.72 1.77 17.77
CA ALA A 483 23.95 2.67 18.61
C ALA A 483 24.60 2.78 19.99
N PHE A 484 24.82 4.01 20.44
CA PHE A 484 25.31 4.36 21.77
C PHE A 484 24.19 5.03 22.57
N ASP A 485 24.06 4.69 23.84
CA ASP A 485 23.20 5.44 24.77
C ASP A 485 23.86 6.78 25.10
N THR A 486 23.16 7.88 24.90
CA THR A 486 23.73 9.24 25.02
C THR A 486 23.96 9.68 26.46
N ALA A 487 23.32 9.02 27.43
CA ALA A 487 23.51 9.32 28.85
C ALA A 487 24.76 8.63 29.42
N THR A 488 25.02 7.40 29.00
CA THR A 488 26.12 6.55 29.50
C THR A 488 27.32 6.47 28.57
N ASN A 489 27.16 6.88 27.30
CA ASN A 489 28.13 6.72 26.21
C ASN A 489 28.49 5.24 25.89
N ALA A 490 27.74 4.27 26.43
CA ALA A 490 27.99 2.87 26.18
C ALA A 490 27.30 2.40 24.89
N PRO A 491 27.92 1.49 24.11
CA PRO A 491 27.23 0.83 23.01
C PRO A 491 26.06 0.00 23.54
N VAL A 492 24.89 0.16 22.94
CA VAL A 492 23.67 -0.57 23.34
C VAL A 492 23.22 -1.59 22.30
N GLN A 493 23.46 -1.34 21.02
CA GLN A 493 23.05 -2.22 19.94
C GLN A 493 23.92 -2.03 18.70
N THR A 494 24.14 -3.10 17.96
CA THR A 494 24.84 -3.09 16.68
C THR A 494 23.90 -3.64 15.61
N TYR A 495 23.80 -2.95 14.49
CA TYR A 495 22.96 -3.30 13.35
C TYR A 495 23.87 -3.59 12.16
N PRO A 496 23.98 -4.85 11.73
CA PRO A 496 24.69 -5.17 10.49
C PRO A 496 24.12 -4.36 9.33
N VAL A 497 24.99 -3.87 8.46
CA VAL A 497 24.59 -3.32 7.16
C VAL A 497 25.23 -4.14 6.06
N ASP A 498 24.58 -4.15 4.90
CA ASP A 498 25.10 -4.80 3.73
C ASP A 498 26.42 -4.14 3.29
N SER A 499 27.29 -4.90 2.62
CA SER A 499 28.59 -4.39 2.16
C SER A 499 28.47 -3.24 1.15
N ASP A 500 27.28 -3.05 0.57
CA ASP A 500 26.95 -1.99 -0.38
C ASP A 500 26.34 -0.73 0.28
N PHE A 501 26.36 -0.63 1.61
CA PHE A 501 25.93 0.58 2.33
C PHE A 501 26.81 1.80 1.95
N ILE A 502 26.15 2.91 1.60
CA ILE A 502 26.83 4.13 1.14
C ILE A 502 26.65 5.28 2.12
N GLN A 503 25.42 5.59 2.52
CA GLN A 503 25.15 6.72 3.41
C GLN A 503 23.80 6.57 4.11
N ALA A 504 23.71 7.13 5.32
CA ALA A 504 22.44 7.37 6.01
C ALA A 504 22.28 8.86 6.35
N GLN A 505 21.06 9.38 6.13
CA GLN A 505 20.68 10.78 6.35
C GLN A 505 19.38 10.83 7.16
N PRO A 506 19.35 11.48 8.34
CA PRO A 506 18.11 11.62 9.11
C PRO A 506 17.12 12.52 8.35
N ALA A 507 15.83 12.18 8.39
CA ALA A 507 14.79 13.04 7.83
C ALA A 507 14.70 14.35 8.62
N ALA A 508 14.55 15.49 7.93
CA ALA A 508 14.52 16.81 8.57
C ALA A 508 13.39 16.96 9.61
N LYS A 509 12.28 16.23 9.46
CA LYS A 509 11.18 16.11 10.43
C LYS A 509 10.73 14.64 10.51
N GLY A 510 10.67 14.08 11.71
CA GLY A 510 10.07 12.77 11.96
C GLY A 510 11.03 11.70 12.49
N ALA A 511 10.50 10.50 12.70
CA ALA A 511 11.23 9.35 13.25
C ALA A 511 11.88 8.48 12.15
N GLY A 512 12.29 9.07 11.02
CA GLY A 512 12.83 8.36 9.88
C GLY A 512 14.30 8.64 9.63
N VAL A 513 15.01 7.64 9.12
CA VAL A 513 16.35 7.79 8.54
C VAL A 513 16.33 7.19 7.14
N TRP A 514 16.79 7.97 6.16
CA TRP A 514 17.04 7.48 4.83
C TRP A 514 18.36 6.73 4.80
N VAL A 515 18.35 5.53 4.24
CA VAL A 515 19.56 4.73 4.03
C VAL A 515 19.70 4.45 2.55
N TYR A 516 20.83 4.85 1.98
CA TYR A 516 21.20 4.54 0.61
C TYR A 516 22.25 3.43 0.61
N ASN A 517 21.97 2.39 -0.16
CA ASN A 517 22.90 1.36 -0.54
C ASN A 517 22.94 1.25 -2.08
N ALA A 518 23.92 0.57 -2.66
CA ALA A 518 24.11 0.56 -4.11
C ALA A 518 22.88 0.09 -4.90
N SER A 519 22.03 -0.73 -4.27
CA SER A 519 20.82 -1.33 -4.87
C SER A 519 19.49 -0.64 -4.54
N SER A 520 19.42 0.22 -3.52
CA SER A 520 18.16 0.84 -3.09
C SER A 520 18.35 2.09 -2.20
N ILE A 521 17.33 2.95 -2.20
CA ILE A 521 17.10 3.90 -1.11
C ILE A 521 16.02 3.30 -0.20
N GLN A 522 16.21 3.40 1.11
CA GLN A 522 15.32 2.83 2.11
C GLN A 522 14.91 3.89 3.13
N TRP A 523 13.61 3.96 3.42
CA TRP A 523 13.15 4.65 4.61
C TRP A 523 13.17 3.67 5.78
N ARG A 524 13.90 4.00 6.83
CA ARG A 524 13.96 3.18 8.05
C ARG A 524 13.42 3.95 9.24
N ASP A 525 12.76 3.24 10.15
CA ASP A 525 12.46 3.79 11.47
C ASP A 525 13.78 4.08 12.20
N VAL A 526 13.96 5.29 12.67
CA VAL A 526 15.23 5.75 13.24
C VAL A 526 15.59 5.06 14.57
N SER A 527 14.59 4.53 15.31
CA SER A 527 14.81 3.93 16.63
C SER A 527 15.18 2.45 16.55
N SER A 528 14.54 1.73 15.63
CA SER A 528 14.70 0.29 15.41
C SER A 528 15.57 -0.05 14.20
N LEU A 529 15.76 0.90 13.28
CA LEU A 529 16.33 0.72 11.94
C LEU A 529 15.59 -0.30 11.08
N ALA A 530 14.34 -0.62 11.42
CA ALA A 530 13.47 -1.46 10.61
C ALA A 530 13.13 -0.75 9.29
N VAL A 531 13.18 -1.49 8.18
CA VAL A 531 12.81 -0.98 6.85
C VAL A 531 11.29 -0.79 6.81
N ARG A 532 10.88 0.46 6.53
CA ARG A 532 9.48 0.81 6.30
C ARG A 532 9.15 0.76 4.80
N ASP A 533 9.98 1.41 4.00
CA ASP A 533 9.82 1.52 2.56
C ASP A 533 11.16 1.24 1.87
N ARG A 534 11.11 0.52 0.74
CA ARG A 534 12.28 0.22 -0.09
C ARG A 534 12.02 0.70 -1.52
N TYR A 535 12.95 1.50 -2.02
CA TYR A 535 12.94 2.08 -3.36
C TYR A 535 14.14 1.52 -4.13
N PRO A 536 13.94 0.47 -4.96
CA PRO A 536 15.03 -0.10 -5.76
C PRO A 536 15.64 0.95 -6.67
N VAL A 537 16.97 0.92 -6.80
CA VAL A 537 17.74 1.87 -7.60
C VAL A 537 18.22 1.16 -8.87
N CYS A 538 17.92 1.77 -10.02
CA CYS A 538 18.26 1.26 -11.35
C CYS A 538 19.58 1.85 -11.88
N GLN A 539 20.09 2.94 -11.28
CA GLN A 539 21.38 3.57 -11.61
C GLN A 539 22.27 3.74 -10.38
N THR A 540 23.54 3.33 -10.44
CA THR A 540 24.39 3.19 -9.25
C THR A 540 25.35 4.35 -8.97
N SER A 541 25.23 5.50 -9.65
CA SER A 541 26.22 6.59 -9.58
C SER A 541 25.89 7.75 -8.62
N VAL A 542 24.97 7.56 -7.67
CA VAL A 542 24.63 8.62 -6.71
C VAL A 542 25.73 8.80 -5.67
N HIS A 543 26.17 10.04 -5.52
CA HIS A 543 27.16 10.42 -4.53
C HIS A 543 26.53 11.17 -3.36
N SER A 544 25.55 12.03 -3.63
CA SER A 544 24.85 12.80 -2.62
C SER A 544 23.35 12.66 -2.80
N PHE A 545 22.65 12.52 -1.69
CA PHE A 545 21.20 12.60 -1.68
C PHE A 545 20.71 13.33 -0.42
N ASP A 546 19.50 13.86 -0.52
CA ASP A 546 18.74 14.33 0.64
C ASP A 546 17.27 14.03 0.42
N GLY A 547 16.52 13.87 1.51
CA GLY A 547 15.08 13.64 1.46
C GLY A 547 14.33 14.84 2.01
N SER A 548 13.18 15.18 1.42
CA SER A 548 12.32 16.20 1.98
C SER A 548 11.85 15.78 3.38
N GLY A 549 11.62 16.78 4.25
CA GLY A 549 11.22 16.54 5.63
C GLY A 549 9.87 15.82 5.80
N ASP A 550 9.01 15.85 4.79
CA ASP A 550 7.75 15.09 4.73
C ASP A 550 7.89 13.70 4.10
N GLY A 551 9.07 13.35 3.55
CA GLY A 551 9.35 12.10 2.87
C GLY A 551 8.72 11.96 1.47
N SER A 552 8.16 13.05 0.91
CA SER A 552 7.51 13.01 -0.40
C SER A 552 8.50 13.08 -1.59
N LEU A 553 9.70 13.64 -1.37
CA LEU A 553 10.72 13.87 -2.39
C LEU A 553 12.09 13.36 -1.93
N ILE A 554 12.89 12.94 -2.91
CA ILE A 554 14.32 12.65 -2.77
C ILE A 554 15.06 13.45 -3.83
N ALA A 555 16.04 14.25 -3.42
CA ALA A 555 17.00 14.86 -4.31
C ALA A 555 18.23 13.95 -4.40
N VAL A 556 18.68 13.66 -5.61
CA VAL A 556 19.88 12.84 -5.87
C VAL A 556 20.82 13.56 -6.81
N GLY A 557 22.11 13.51 -6.49
CA GLY A 557 23.18 14.12 -7.24
C GLY A 557 24.39 13.20 -7.33
N SER A 558 25.12 13.36 -8.41
CA SER A 558 26.31 12.58 -8.76
C SER A 558 27.50 13.52 -8.99
N TYR A 559 28.71 12.98 -8.99
CA TYR A 559 29.93 13.76 -9.24
C TYR A 559 30.20 14.02 -10.72
N ASP A 560 29.53 13.29 -11.61
CA ASP A 560 29.59 13.61 -13.04
C ASP A 560 28.83 14.92 -13.30
N ASP A 561 29.07 15.55 -14.45
CA ASP A 561 28.41 16.79 -14.84
C ASP A 561 26.93 16.56 -15.24
N LYS A 562 26.30 15.49 -14.74
CA LYS A 562 24.88 15.22 -14.95
C LYS A 562 24.02 16.13 -14.07
N PRO A 563 22.81 16.49 -14.52
CA PRO A 563 21.87 17.23 -13.70
C PRO A 563 21.52 16.47 -12.41
N MET A 564 21.40 17.21 -11.31
CA MET A 564 20.76 16.74 -10.10
C MET A 564 19.28 16.46 -10.38
N ARG A 565 18.73 15.40 -9.80
CA ARG A 565 17.34 14.99 -9.99
C ARG A 565 16.55 15.09 -8.71
N VAL A 566 15.30 15.50 -8.81
CA VAL A 566 14.32 15.41 -7.72
C VAL A 566 13.26 14.41 -8.11
N ILE A 567 13.02 13.44 -7.22
CA ILE A 567 12.20 12.25 -7.48
C ILE A 567 11.08 12.21 -6.46
N LYS A 568 9.85 11.98 -6.90
CA LYS A 568 8.70 11.79 -6.01
C LYS A 568 8.64 10.35 -5.54
N THR A 569 8.59 10.13 -4.22
CA THR A 569 8.71 8.79 -3.63
C THR A 569 7.53 7.89 -3.95
N ALA A 570 6.32 8.46 -4.01
CA ALA A 570 5.09 7.73 -4.28
C ALA A 570 5.01 7.19 -5.73
N THR A 571 5.39 8.00 -6.72
CA THR A 571 5.34 7.62 -8.14
C THR A 571 6.66 7.08 -8.67
N ARG A 572 7.77 7.27 -7.93
CA ARG A 572 9.15 6.93 -8.30
C ARG A 572 9.63 7.64 -9.56
N ARG A 573 8.96 8.71 -9.96
CA ARG A 573 9.26 9.50 -11.15
C ARG A 573 10.11 10.71 -10.80
N THR A 574 11.01 11.05 -11.70
CA THR A 574 11.66 12.38 -11.71
C THR A 574 10.58 13.44 -11.90
N VAL A 575 10.57 14.43 -11.02
CA VAL A 575 9.69 15.60 -11.07
C VAL A 575 10.47 16.89 -11.28
N GLY A 576 11.80 16.85 -11.35
CA GLY A 576 12.62 18.00 -11.72
C GLY A 576 14.09 17.63 -11.93
N GLU A 577 14.75 18.35 -12.83
CA GLU A 577 16.19 18.25 -13.09
C GLU A 577 16.87 19.61 -13.04
N PHE A 578 18.04 19.68 -12.40
CA PHE A 578 18.74 20.92 -12.09
C PHE A 578 20.24 20.80 -12.38
N PRO A 579 20.82 21.70 -13.19
CA PRO A 579 22.25 21.70 -13.43
C PRO A 579 23.01 22.20 -12.20
N VAL A 580 24.10 21.52 -11.85
CA VAL A 580 25.02 21.92 -10.77
C VAL A 580 26.44 21.79 -11.28
N ALA A 581 27.22 22.87 -11.20
CA ALA A 581 28.55 22.93 -11.81
C ALA A 581 29.55 22.00 -11.11
N GLY A 582 30.19 21.10 -11.87
CA GLY A 582 31.22 20.18 -11.36
C GLY A 582 30.66 19.05 -10.50
N GLY A 583 29.40 18.65 -10.73
CA GLY A 583 28.70 17.63 -9.97
C GLY A 583 28.29 18.06 -8.56
N VAL A 584 27.44 17.27 -7.90
CA VAL A 584 26.88 17.56 -6.58
C VAL A 584 27.71 16.89 -5.48
N SER A 585 28.36 17.70 -4.64
CA SER A 585 29.06 17.19 -3.45
C SER A 585 28.14 17.06 -2.24
N GLN A 586 27.17 17.97 -2.09
CA GLN A 586 26.11 17.90 -1.10
C GLN A 586 24.84 18.60 -1.62
N VAL A 587 23.68 18.00 -1.38
CA VAL A 587 22.37 18.66 -1.54
C VAL A 587 21.65 18.70 -0.20
N ILE A 588 20.90 19.78 0.07
CA ILE A 588 19.91 19.81 1.17
C ILE A 588 18.62 20.47 0.70
N PHE A 589 17.48 19.98 1.17
CA PHE A 589 16.20 20.66 1.03
C PHE A 589 16.08 21.87 1.97
N ALA A 590 15.48 22.95 1.48
CA ALA A 590 14.96 23.98 2.36
C ALA A 590 13.79 23.44 3.21
N PRO A 591 13.53 23.98 4.41
CA PRO A 591 12.46 23.51 5.29
C PRO A 591 11.04 23.57 4.70
N ASP A 592 10.83 24.36 3.64
CA ASP A 592 9.56 24.50 2.92
C ASP A 592 9.41 23.54 1.73
N HIS A 593 10.47 22.78 1.39
CA HIS A 593 10.56 21.86 0.26
C HIS A 593 10.37 22.51 -1.12
N ARG A 594 10.36 23.84 -1.20
CA ARG A 594 10.23 24.59 -2.47
C ARG A 594 11.57 25.02 -3.05
N ALA A 595 12.62 24.99 -2.24
CA ALA A 595 13.97 25.28 -2.66
C ALA A 595 14.93 24.15 -2.26
N LEU A 596 16.01 24.03 -3.02
CA LEU A 596 17.16 23.19 -2.71
C LEU A 596 18.43 24.02 -2.73
N PHE A 597 19.38 23.65 -1.88
CA PHE A 597 20.73 24.20 -1.89
C PHE A 597 21.68 23.08 -2.28
N ALA A 598 22.47 23.30 -3.33
CA ALA A 598 23.42 22.30 -3.83
C ALA A 598 24.84 22.86 -3.85
N LEU A 599 25.75 22.16 -3.17
CA LEU A 599 27.18 22.40 -3.30
C LEU A 599 27.71 21.69 -4.55
N GLY A 600 28.34 22.46 -5.41
CA GLY A 600 29.03 21.99 -6.60
C GLY A 600 30.48 21.59 -6.28
N GLY A 601 30.95 20.48 -6.86
CA GLY A 601 32.34 20.06 -6.76
C GLY A 601 33.33 21.07 -7.34
N SER A 602 32.85 21.98 -8.20
CA SER A 602 33.63 23.09 -8.77
C SER A 602 33.79 24.32 -7.86
N GLY A 603 33.30 24.28 -6.61
CA GLY A 603 33.46 25.37 -5.66
C GLY A 603 32.30 26.37 -5.61
N THR A 604 31.12 25.96 -6.06
CA THR A 604 29.92 26.80 -6.13
C THR A 604 28.83 26.33 -5.17
N LEU A 605 27.94 27.24 -4.79
CA LEU A 605 26.68 26.97 -4.12
C LEU A 605 25.53 27.45 -5.00
N SER A 606 24.65 26.53 -5.40
CA SER A 606 23.47 26.81 -6.22
C SER A 606 22.21 26.92 -5.36
N PHE A 607 21.38 27.92 -5.68
CA PHE A 607 20.07 28.18 -5.08
C PHE A 607 18.98 27.78 -6.08
N LEU A 608 18.41 26.60 -5.89
CA LEU A 608 17.51 25.95 -6.85
C LEU A 608 16.05 26.08 -6.39
N SER A 609 15.13 26.30 -7.32
CA SER A 609 13.70 26.46 -7.04
C SER A 609 12.90 25.34 -7.72
N MET A 610 12.00 24.69 -6.98
CA MET A 610 11.11 23.66 -7.50
C MET A 610 10.03 24.19 -8.44
N ASP A 611 9.96 25.50 -8.69
CA ASP A 611 9.00 26.08 -9.64
C ASP A 611 9.51 26.01 -11.10
N ARG A 612 10.82 25.81 -11.30
CA ARG A 612 11.48 25.83 -12.62
C ARG A 612 12.55 24.77 -12.70
N SER A 613 12.59 23.99 -13.78
CA SER A 613 13.61 22.96 -14.00
C SER A 613 14.01 22.85 -15.46
N LEU A 614 15.01 22.02 -15.77
CA LEU A 614 15.22 21.54 -17.13
C LEU A 614 14.00 20.74 -17.61
N ASP A 615 13.84 20.60 -18.93
CA ASP A 615 12.81 19.73 -19.49
C ASP A 615 13.25 18.26 -19.44
N TYR A 616 13.03 17.64 -18.27
CA TYR A 616 13.39 16.26 -18.00
C TYR A 616 12.60 15.22 -18.83
N LEU A 617 11.60 15.64 -19.62
CA LEU A 617 10.86 14.76 -20.53
C LEU A 617 11.48 14.69 -21.95
N GLN A 618 12.30 15.67 -22.36
CA GLN A 618 12.82 15.74 -23.73
C GLN A 618 14.07 14.89 -23.97
N ASP A 619 14.95 14.77 -22.98
CA ASP A 619 16.25 14.10 -23.15
C ASP A 619 16.19 12.57 -23.09
N GLY A 620 15.01 11.99 -23.29
CA GLY A 620 14.84 10.53 -23.38
C GLY A 620 15.26 9.77 -22.11
N GLY A 621 15.40 10.49 -20.98
CA GLY A 621 15.77 9.99 -19.67
C GLY A 621 16.96 9.04 -19.73
N ASP A 622 18.17 9.51 -19.39
CA ASP A 622 19.11 8.62 -18.70
C ASP A 622 18.28 7.89 -17.63
N GLY A 623 18.04 6.57 -17.78
CA GLY A 623 16.86 5.87 -17.23
C GLY A 623 16.44 6.22 -15.79
N GLU A 624 15.19 5.89 -15.43
CA GLU A 624 14.64 6.15 -14.08
C GLU A 624 15.64 5.76 -12.99
N PHE A 625 16.00 6.71 -12.12
CA PHE A 625 16.97 6.45 -11.05
C PHE A 625 16.42 5.41 -10.06
N LEU A 626 15.16 5.58 -9.66
CA LEU A 626 14.42 4.54 -8.96
C LEU A 626 13.75 3.64 -9.99
N CYS A 627 13.82 2.34 -9.78
CA CYS A 627 13.10 1.42 -10.64
C CYS A 627 11.58 1.65 -10.48
N ALA A 628 10.87 1.59 -11.61
CA ALA A 628 9.42 1.54 -11.64
C ALA A 628 8.91 0.51 -10.61
N ALA A 629 7.79 0.81 -9.96
CA ALA A 629 7.15 -0.17 -9.10
C ALA A 629 6.83 -1.41 -9.95
N SER A 630 7.56 -2.51 -9.74
CA SER A 630 7.29 -3.78 -10.42
C SER A 630 5.96 -4.35 -9.94
N GLU A 631 5.23 -5.01 -10.84
CA GLU A 631 4.05 -5.82 -10.49
C GLU A 631 4.42 -7.06 -9.65
N ASP A 632 5.71 -7.38 -9.55
CA ASP A 632 6.25 -8.64 -8.98
C ASP A 632 6.45 -8.64 -7.45
N ALA A 633 6.14 -7.55 -6.75
CA ALA A 633 6.22 -7.52 -5.28
C ALA A 633 5.22 -8.45 -4.57
N ALA A 634 4.39 -9.19 -5.32
CA ALA A 634 3.42 -10.14 -4.80
C ALA A 634 3.93 -11.59 -4.67
N GLU A 635 5.10 -11.94 -5.23
CA GLU A 635 5.57 -13.33 -5.23
C GLU A 635 6.51 -13.71 -4.07
N ASP A 636 7.11 -12.75 -3.37
CA ASP A 636 8.17 -13.05 -2.37
C ASP A 636 7.64 -13.30 -0.94
N GLY A 637 6.33 -13.54 -0.79
CA GLY A 637 5.68 -13.83 0.50
C GLY A 637 5.56 -15.32 0.85
N GLY A 638 6.29 -16.21 0.16
CA GLY A 638 5.94 -17.63 0.12
C GLY A 638 7.10 -18.62 0.08
N SER A 639 8.13 -18.46 0.91
CA SER A 639 8.97 -19.58 1.33
C SER A 639 9.78 -19.26 2.60
N GLU A 640 9.16 -19.50 3.76
CA GLU A 640 9.85 -19.96 4.98
C GLU A 640 9.02 -21.08 5.62
#